data_AF-A0A8J6FW55-F1
#
_entry.id   AF-A0A8J6FW55-F1
#
_cell.length_a   1.000
_cell.length_b   1.000
_cell.length_c   1.000
_cell.angle_alpha   90.00
_cell.angle_beta   90.00
_cell.angle_gamma   90.00
#
_symmetry.space_group_name_H-M   'P 1'
#
loop_
_entity.id
_entity.type
_entity.pdbx_description
1 polymer ?
#
loop_
_entity_poly.entity_id
_entity_poly.type
_entity_poly.pdbx_seq_one_letter_code
_entity_poly.pdbx_strand_id
1 'polypeptide(L)'
;MVPPLLEVAHAFCCPNGVRGTLSWNCGHGGLLAFGTSCSVVLYDPQVLKAFRLQGHEGPVYSVHAVYVSDPPDVVHSLIASAAADSTVRLWSKKGSEVPVLSCGADDCKVHIAVQRDGQSCEERVSVASVVDTSITCAMALETLLAGHENWVNAVHWQPPFYKDGVLQQPVRLLSASMDKTMILWAPDEESGIWLEQVRVGEVGGNTLGFYDCQFGENGTMIIAHAFHGALHLWKQSTVNPRQWVPGIVISGHFSGVQDLIWDPEGEFIITTSTDQTTRLFAPWKRRGYQETWHEIARPQIHGYDLKCLAMIDRFQFVSGADEKVLRVFSAPRNFVENFCTISGQSLNYMLCDENNELPEGATVPALGLSNKAVFEGDLVTQNSDEEELLTSPAFGYPEVIFQPAILSAQKEHAVIILWSTASWKQVQSLAYHTLTVTQMAFSPDDKFLLAVSRDRTWSLWKRQDVASPEFGKTACVARVITKAVTSILSTFSSCEINRKVVVWGECNSNSDRTEHNIGPCSSVLDMGSSVTAVSVCPVLSLPHRYVVAIGLENGKICLFSWKKTSQEVNDWTRFIETNPSEGHTLGIRRLSWKNCSRNARRNDADADWLHFASCGEDHTVKIYRVNRYALIDLITPC
;
A
#
# COMPACT_ATOMS: atom_id res chain seq x y z
N MET A 1 18.26 34.95 -48.19
CA MET A 1 18.43 33.80 -47.29
C MET A 1 17.83 32.60 -47.98
N VAL A 2 18.64 31.59 -48.27
CA VAL A 2 18.14 30.31 -48.81
C VAL A 2 17.53 29.56 -47.62
N PRO A 3 16.27 29.09 -47.69
CA PRO A 3 15.68 28.29 -46.63
C PRO A 3 16.48 26.99 -46.46
N PRO A 4 16.65 26.47 -45.22
CA PRO A 4 17.41 25.26 -44.99
C PRO A 4 16.81 24.10 -45.79
N LEU A 5 17.68 23.32 -46.44
CA LEU A 5 17.30 22.18 -47.28
C LEU A 5 16.68 21.03 -46.47
N LEU A 6 16.85 21.05 -45.14
CA LEU A 6 16.37 20.05 -44.20
C LEU A 6 16.18 20.70 -42.82
N GLU A 7 14.99 20.64 -42.25
CA GLU A 7 14.76 20.89 -40.82
C GLU A 7 14.75 19.54 -40.09
N VAL A 8 15.68 19.37 -39.15
CA VAL A 8 15.77 18.16 -38.31
C VAL A 8 15.04 18.42 -37.00
N ALA A 9 13.97 17.66 -36.75
CA ALA A 9 13.33 17.60 -35.44
C ALA A 9 13.94 16.43 -34.66
N HIS A 10 14.53 16.72 -33.49
CA HIS A 10 15.05 15.69 -32.60
C HIS A 10 13.93 15.22 -31.65
N ALA A 11 13.45 13.99 -31.83
CA ALA A 11 12.56 13.31 -30.89
C ALA A 11 13.38 12.38 -29.99
N PHE A 12 13.23 12.51 -28.67
CA PHE A 12 13.91 11.66 -27.70
C PHE A 12 12.92 10.65 -27.12
N CYS A 13 13.20 9.36 -27.29
CA CYS A 13 12.57 8.30 -26.52
C CYS A 13 13.55 7.85 -25.45
N CYS A 14 13.16 7.93 -24.17
CA CYS A 14 13.98 7.37 -23.11
C CYS A 14 13.86 5.84 -23.16
N PRO A 15 14.93 5.09 -23.49
CA PRO A 15 14.82 3.67 -23.80
C PRO A 15 14.66 2.78 -22.55
N ASN A 16 14.90 3.33 -21.35
CA ASN A 16 15.00 2.52 -20.14
C ASN A 16 13.64 2.25 -19.45
N GLY A 17 12.54 2.89 -19.85
CA GLY A 17 11.23 2.71 -19.19
C GLY A 17 11.21 3.12 -17.70
N VAL A 18 12.28 3.77 -17.21
CA VAL A 18 12.47 4.13 -15.80
C VAL A 18 12.18 5.63 -15.60
N ARG A 19 11.49 5.96 -14.51
CA ARG A 19 11.15 7.34 -14.11
C ARG A 19 12.37 8.05 -13.53
N GLY A 20 12.50 9.37 -13.75
CA GLY A 20 13.62 10.17 -13.22
C GLY A 20 14.90 10.11 -14.05
N THR A 21 14.87 9.45 -15.21
CA THR A 21 15.96 9.35 -16.17
C THR A 21 16.18 10.61 -16.99
N LEU A 22 15.42 11.68 -16.78
CA LEU A 22 15.51 12.93 -17.50
C LEU A 22 15.52 14.08 -16.49
N SER A 23 16.55 14.92 -16.54
CA SER A 23 16.62 16.20 -15.86
C SER A 23 16.64 17.28 -16.91
N TRP A 24 15.72 18.23 -16.82
CA TRP A 24 15.77 19.44 -17.63
C TRP A 24 16.35 20.58 -16.83
N ASN A 25 17.36 21.22 -17.40
CA ASN A 25 17.99 22.36 -16.80
C ASN A 25 17.30 23.67 -17.27
N CYS A 26 16.84 24.50 -16.33
CA CYS A 26 16.16 25.77 -16.61
C CYS A 26 17.10 27.00 -16.72
N GLY A 27 18.42 26.85 -16.55
CA GLY A 27 19.38 27.97 -16.66
C GLY A 27 19.84 28.29 -18.10
N HIS A 28 20.88 29.12 -18.22
CA HIS A 28 21.42 29.61 -19.50
C HIS A 28 21.87 28.46 -20.41
N GLY A 29 20.98 28.04 -21.33
CA GLY A 29 21.27 27.01 -22.34
C GLY A 29 20.21 25.90 -22.48
N GLY A 30 19.39 25.65 -21.45
CA GLY A 30 18.32 24.65 -21.54
C GLY A 30 18.80 23.19 -21.68
N LEU A 31 19.98 22.86 -21.15
CA LEU A 31 20.61 21.53 -21.29
C LEU A 31 19.71 20.42 -20.73
N LEU A 32 19.48 19.37 -21.52
CA LEU A 32 18.73 18.18 -21.13
C LEU A 32 19.72 17.07 -20.75
N ALA A 33 19.63 16.51 -19.56
CA ALA A 33 20.45 15.37 -19.15
C ALA A 33 19.57 14.13 -19.03
N PHE A 34 19.97 12.99 -19.62
CA PHE A 34 19.22 11.75 -19.49
C PHE A 34 20.06 10.49 -19.38
N GLY A 35 19.54 9.49 -18.67
CA GLY A 35 20.17 8.17 -18.50
C GLY A 35 19.91 7.23 -19.68
N THR A 36 20.90 6.39 -19.99
CA THR A 36 20.79 5.27 -20.94
C THR A 36 21.21 3.95 -20.26
N SER A 37 21.44 2.89 -21.04
CA SER A 37 21.86 1.57 -20.52
C SER A 37 23.17 1.54 -19.71
N CYS A 38 24.10 2.49 -19.89
CA CYS A 38 25.39 2.53 -19.18
C CYS A 38 26.04 3.93 -19.17
N SER A 39 25.28 4.96 -19.53
CA SER A 39 25.82 6.30 -19.71
C SER A 39 24.77 7.37 -19.44
N VAL A 40 25.22 8.59 -19.16
CA VAL A 40 24.37 9.78 -19.15
C VAL A 40 24.59 10.53 -20.46
N VAL A 41 23.54 11.00 -21.10
CA VAL A 41 23.60 11.82 -22.30
C VAL A 41 23.15 13.24 -21.96
N LEU A 42 23.96 14.22 -22.35
CA LEU A 42 23.64 15.64 -22.27
C LEU A 42 23.27 16.13 -23.66
N TYR A 43 22.12 16.76 -23.81
CA TYR A 43 21.65 17.32 -25.06
C TYR A 43 21.45 18.82 -24.92
N ASP A 44 22.11 19.57 -25.79
CA ASP A 44 21.94 21.02 -25.91
C ASP A 44 20.93 21.31 -27.02
N PRO A 45 19.72 21.81 -26.69
CA PRO A 45 18.70 22.11 -27.67
C PRO A 45 19.01 23.36 -28.52
N GLN A 46 19.91 24.24 -28.07
CA GLN A 46 20.28 25.45 -28.83
C GLN A 46 21.26 25.11 -29.96
N VAL A 47 22.19 24.18 -29.69
CA VAL A 47 23.22 23.74 -30.65
C VAL A 47 22.82 22.43 -31.34
N LEU A 48 21.72 21.79 -30.92
CA LEU A 48 21.23 20.50 -31.42
C LEU A 48 22.29 19.39 -31.36
N LYS A 49 23.08 19.36 -30.27
CA LYS A 49 24.16 18.38 -30.07
C LYS A 49 23.95 17.55 -28.80
N ALA A 50 24.28 16.26 -28.89
CA ALA A 50 24.26 15.33 -27.78
C ALA A 50 25.68 14.87 -27.42
N PHE A 51 25.96 14.71 -26.13
CA PHE A 51 27.25 14.30 -25.57
C PHE A 51 27.04 13.16 -24.59
N ARG A 52 27.96 12.19 -24.55
CA ARG A 52 27.81 10.98 -23.73
C ARG A 52 28.85 10.95 -22.63
N LEU A 53 28.39 10.92 -21.38
CA LEU A 53 29.19 10.69 -20.18
C LEU A 53 29.20 9.19 -19.89
N GLN A 54 30.34 8.54 -20.11
CA GLN A 54 30.52 7.11 -19.90
C GLN A 54 31.06 6.82 -18.50
N GLY A 55 30.64 5.70 -17.91
CA GLY A 55 31.25 5.20 -16.68
C GLY A 55 30.41 4.19 -15.93
N HIS A 56 29.08 4.27 -16.00
CA HIS A 56 28.22 3.30 -15.34
C HIS A 56 28.34 1.91 -15.98
N GLU A 57 28.27 0.88 -15.16
CA GLU A 57 28.34 -0.53 -15.60
C GLU A 57 26.96 -1.16 -15.80
N GLY A 58 25.90 -0.41 -15.49
CA GLY A 58 24.53 -0.84 -15.68
C GLY A 58 23.58 0.32 -16.02
N PRO A 59 22.28 0.02 -16.23
CA PRO A 59 21.28 1.01 -16.58
C PRO A 59 21.24 2.17 -15.61
N VAL A 60 21.29 3.38 -16.14
CA VAL A 60 21.10 4.61 -15.37
C VAL A 60 19.60 4.77 -15.12
N TYR A 61 19.22 4.81 -13.84
CA TYR A 61 17.84 4.90 -13.40
C TYR A 61 17.41 6.33 -13.08
N SER A 62 18.33 7.16 -12.60
CA SER A 62 18.00 8.54 -12.25
C SER A 62 19.15 9.49 -12.57
N VAL A 63 18.80 10.69 -13.03
CA VAL A 63 19.72 11.80 -13.30
C VAL A 63 19.10 13.08 -12.76
N HIS A 64 19.86 13.88 -12.01
CA HIS A 64 19.40 15.17 -11.50
C HIS A 64 20.56 16.19 -11.54
N ALA A 65 20.32 17.37 -12.11
CA ALA A 65 21.29 18.45 -12.21
C ALA A 65 20.88 19.70 -11.40
N VAL A 66 21.88 20.39 -10.85
CA VAL A 66 21.72 21.69 -10.15
C VAL A 66 22.82 22.68 -10.54
N TYR A 67 22.62 23.96 -10.21
CA TYR A 67 23.63 25.00 -10.33
C TYR A 67 24.16 25.41 -8.97
N VAL A 68 25.48 25.36 -8.83
CA VAL A 68 26.15 25.89 -7.65
C VAL A 68 26.86 27.17 -8.07
N SER A 69 26.57 28.25 -7.35
CA SER A 69 27.23 29.55 -7.51
C SER A 69 28.31 29.68 -6.44
N ASP A 70 29.57 29.64 -6.86
CA ASP A 70 30.68 29.97 -5.96
C ASP A 70 31.03 31.47 -6.08
N PRO A 71 31.29 32.17 -4.97
CA PRO A 71 31.84 33.52 -5.02
C PRO A 71 33.22 33.52 -5.71
N PRO A 72 33.53 34.45 -6.65
CA PRO A 72 32.74 35.56 -7.13
C PRO A 72 32.11 35.24 -8.51
N ASP A 73 30.86 34.76 -8.51
CA ASP A 73 30.00 34.54 -9.69
C ASP A 73 30.39 33.40 -10.66
N VAL A 74 31.15 32.40 -10.21
CA VAL A 74 31.39 31.20 -11.02
C VAL A 74 30.24 30.21 -10.82
N VAL A 75 29.32 30.18 -11.79
CA VAL A 75 28.24 29.20 -11.83
C VAL A 75 28.74 27.93 -12.50
N HIS A 76 28.79 26.83 -11.76
CA HIS A 76 29.07 25.51 -12.32
C HIS A 76 27.89 24.57 -12.15
N SER A 77 27.70 23.71 -13.15
CA SER A 77 26.65 22.70 -13.15
C SER A 77 27.18 21.41 -12.54
N LEU A 78 26.45 20.89 -11.55
CA LEU A 78 26.66 19.58 -10.97
C LEU A 78 25.53 18.67 -11.43
N ILE A 79 25.89 17.48 -11.91
CA ILE A 79 24.96 16.45 -12.35
C ILE A 79 25.23 15.21 -11.52
N ALA A 80 24.18 14.65 -10.93
CA ALA A 80 24.23 13.36 -10.27
C ALA A 80 23.55 12.32 -11.14
N SER A 81 24.12 11.11 -11.21
CA SER A 81 23.49 9.96 -11.85
C SER A 81 23.57 8.72 -10.99
N ALA A 82 22.46 7.99 -10.88
CA ALA A 82 22.30 6.76 -10.12
C ALA A 82 21.96 5.59 -11.06
N ALA A 83 22.51 4.42 -10.80
CA ALA A 83 22.40 3.27 -11.70
C ALA A 83 22.25 1.92 -10.98
N ALA A 84 21.99 0.89 -11.78
CA ALA A 84 21.94 -0.51 -11.38
C ALA A 84 23.29 -1.07 -10.89
N ASP A 85 24.40 -0.36 -11.14
CA ASP A 85 25.74 -0.76 -10.69
C ASP A 85 26.00 -0.45 -9.21
N SER A 86 24.97 -0.12 -8.43
CA SER A 86 25.01 0.28 -7.00
C SER A 86 25.75 1.60 -6.70
N THR A 87 26.12 2.37 -7.74
CA THR A 87 26.88 3.61 -7.56
C THR A 87 26.07 4.86 -7.92
N VAL A 88 26.48 5.98 -7.31
CA VAL A 88 26.09 7.33 -7.74
C VAL A 88 27.32 8.05 -8.25
N ARG A 89 27.22 8.71 -9.41
CA ARG A 89 28.31 9.48 -10.02
C ARG A 89 27.97 10.96 -10.05
N LEU A 90 28.92 11.78 -9.61
CA LEU A 90 28.86 13.24 -9.73
C LEU A 90 29.70 13.69 -10.93
N TRP A 91 29.10 14.53 -11.77
CA TRP A 91 29.71 15.12 -12.95
C TRP A 91 29.70 16.63 -12.83
N SER A 92 30.83 17.25 -13.11
CA SER A 92 31.05 18.68 -12.97
C SER A 92 31.52 19.28 -14.29
N LYS A 93 31.00 20.46 -14.61
CA LYS A 93 31.49 21.27 -15.72
C LYS A 93 32.81 21.94 -15.31
N LYS A 94 33.91 21.63 -16.00
CA LYS A 94 35.18 22.35 -15.88
C LYS A 94 35.19 23.53 -16.88
N GLY A 95 35.69 24.68 -16.43
CA GLY A 95 35.63 25.96 -17.15
C GLY A 95 36.27 25.96 -18.55
N SER A 96 35.98 27.02 -19.32
CA SER A 96 36.34 27.20 -20.74
C SER A 96 37.85 27.34 -21.05
N GLU A 97 38.73 27.38 -20.03
CA GLU A 97 40.15 27.71 -20.19
C GLU A 97 41.08 26.48 -20.25
N VAL A 98 40.55 25.26 -20.32
CA VAL A 98 41.40 24.07 -20.41
C VAL A 98 41.82 23.85 -21.88
N PRO A 99 43.12 23.96 -22.22
CA PRO A 99 43.56 23.72 -23.60
C PRO A 99 43.37 22.23 -23.94
N VAL A 100 42.45 21.96 -24.86
CA VAL A 100 42.26 20.62 -25.44
C VAL A 100 43.46 20.35 -26.37
N LEU A 101 44.38 19.49 -25.93
CA LEU A 101 45.63 19.21 -26.65
C LEU A 101 45.44 18.33 -27.89
N SER A 102 44.40 17.48 -27.93
CA SER A 102 43.97 16.80 -29.15
C SER A 102 42.55 16.22 -29.02
N CYS A 103 41.81 16.14 -30.12
CA CYS A 103 40.58 15.36 -30.24
C CYS A 103 40.70 14.41 -31.44
N GLY A 104 40.65 13.10 -31.20
CA GLY A 104 40.53 12.10 -32.25
C GLY A 104 39.09 12.05 -32.78
N ALA A 105 38.94 11.90 -34.10
CA ALA A 105 37.63 11.63 -34.69
C ALA A 105 37.17 10.20 -34.33
N ASP A 106 35.88 10.09 -34.04
CA ASP A 106 35.08 8.87 -33.89
C ASP A 106 35.10 8.11 -32.54
N ASP A 107 35.92 8.52 -31.57
CA ASP A 107 35.80 8.07 -30.18
C ASP A 107 36.26 9.18 -29.22
N CYS A 108 35.31 9.81 -28.51
CA CYS A 108 35.52 11.03 -27.70
C CYS A 108 36.30 10.80 -26.39
N LYS A 109 37.47 10.16 -26.44
CA LYS A 109 38.44 10.13 -25.34
C LYS A 109 39.43 11.25 -25.54
N VAL A 110 39.27 12.34 -24.78
CA VAL A 110 40.27 13.42 -24.73
C VAL A 110 41.07 13.27 -23.45
N HIS A 111 42.39 13.19 -23.57
CA HIS A 111 43.29 13.30 -22.44
C HIS A 111 43.42 14.79 -22.09
N ILE A 112 42.94 15.19 -20.91
CA ILE A 112 43.23 16.51 -20.37
C ILE A 112 44.42 16.38 -19.43
N ALA A 113 45.47 17.15 -19.69
CA ALA A 113 46.52 17.41 -18.71
C ALA A 113 46.09 18.61 -17.86
N VAL A 114 45.69 18.38 -16.62
CA VAL A 114 45.43 19.45 -15.66
C VAL A 114 46.76 19.77 -14.99
N GLN A 115 47.25 21.00 -15.14
CA GLN A 115 48.44 21.45 -14.44
C GLN A 115 48.02 21.96 -13.05
N ARG A 116 48.31 21.18 -12.01
CA ARG A 116 48.23 21.65 -10.61
C ARG A 116 49.66 21.73 -10.08
N ASP A 117 50.03 22.89 -9.53
CA ASP A 117 51.32 23.10 -8.85
C ASP A 117 52.57 22.70 -9.67
N GLY A 118 52.56 22.97 -10.98
CA GLY A 118 53.72 22.72 -11.85
C GLY A 118 53.95 21.25 -12.24
N GLN A 119 53.11 20.31 -11.79
CA GLN A 119 53.08 18.93 -12.29
C GLN A 119 51.86 18.70 -13.20
N SER A 120 52.09 18.04 -14.33
CA SER A 120 51.03 17.62 -15.26
C SER A 120 50.40 16.32 -14.78
N CYS A 121 49.12 16.33 -14.43
CA CYS A 121 48.35 15.13 -14.13
C CYS A 121 47.43 14.81 -15.32
N GLU A 122 47.49 13.58 -15.83
CA GLU A 122 46.54 13.09 -16.84
C GLU A 122 45.24 12.62 -16.16
N GLU A 123 44.13 13.27 -16.48
CA GLU A 123 42.80 12.88 -15.98
C GLU A 123 41.91 12.44 -17.15
N ARG A 124 41.16 11.36 -16.96
CA ARG A 124 40.21 10.85 -17.97
C ARG A 124 38.96 11.73 -17.96
N VAL A 125 38.85 12.63 -18.92
CA VAL A 125 37.71 13.57 -19.02
C VAL A 125 36.92 13.31 -20.31
N SER A 126 35.59 13.31 -20.20
CA SER A 126 34.69 13.31 -21.36
C SER A 126 34.52 14.75 -21.86
N VAL A 127 35.31 15.15 -22.87
CA VAL A 127 35.29 16.54 -23.38
C VAL A 127 34.31 16.69 -24.53
N ALA A 128 33.49 17.75 -24.48
CA ALA A 128 32.70 18.22 -25.60
C ALA A 128 33.34 19.51 -26.19
N SER A 129 33.91 19.41 -27.40
CA SER A 129 34.35 20.59 -28.17
C SER A 129 33.39 20.85 -29.33
N VAL A 130 32.83 22.06 -29.42
CA VAL A 130 32.13 22.53 -30.61
C VAL A 130 33.16 23.17 -31.54
N VAL A 131 33.39 22.60 -32.72
CA VAL A 131 34.43 23.06 -33.67
C VAL A 131 34.03 24.31 -34.46
N ASP A 132 32.79 24.80 -34.36
CA ASP A 132 32.33 25.96 -35.17
C ASP A 132 31.94 27.23 -34.39
N THR A 133 32.03 27.21 -33.06
CA THR A 133 31.94 28.42 -32.22
C THR A 133 32.83 28.22 -31.01
N SER A 134 33.44 29.29 -30.51
CA SER A 134 34.52 29.32 -29.50
C SER A 134 34.12 28.85 -28.08
N ILE A 135 33.23 27.87 -27.94
CA ILE A 135 32.76 27.34 -26.66
C ILE A 135 33.15 25.86 -26.55
N THR A 136 34.16 25.58 -25.72
CA THR A 136 34.51 24.25 -25.25
C THR A 136 33.90 24.03 -23.87
N CYS A 137 33.09 22.98 -23.71
CA CYS A 137 32.51 22.59 -22.43
C CYS A 137 33.08 21.23 -22.06
N ALA A 138 33.94 21.16 -21.04
CA ALA A 138 34.46 19.89 -20.55
C ALA A 138 33.61 19.42 -19.37
N MET A 139 33.06 18.21 -19.44
CA MET A 139 32.37 17.56 -18.33
C MET A 139 33.27 16.46 -17.78
N ALA A 140 33.65 16.56 -16.51
CA ALA A 140 34.50 15.58 -15.86
C ALA A 140 33.70 14.80 -14.80
N LEU A 141 34.05 13.53 -14.62
CA LEU A 141 33.64 12.79 -13.44
C LEU A 141 34.37 13.42 -12.24
N GLU A 142 33.62 13.92 -11.27
CA GLU A 142 34.17 14.56 -10.08
C GLU A 142 34.28 13.59 -8.92
N THR A 143 33.26 12.75 -8.70
CA THR A 143 33.24 11.82 -7.59
C THR A 143 32.40 10.60 -7.90
N LEU A 144 32.87 9.44 -7.42
CA LEU A 144 32.12 8.19 -7.40
C LEU A 144 31.69 7.91 -5.95
N LEU A 145 30.39 7.87 -5.70
CA LEU A 145 29.79 7.55 -4.40
C LEU A 145 29.39 6.08 -4.42
N ALA A 146 30.07 5.27 -3.61
CA ALA A 146 29.81 3.84 -3.45
C ALA A 146 29.53 3.56 -1.98
N GLY A 147 28.26 3.32 -1.65
CA GLY A 147 27.83 2.93 -0.31
C GLY A 147 26.52 2.16 -0.26
N HIS A 148 25.79 2.08 -1.38
CA HIS A 148 24.65 1.18 -1.52
C HIS A 148 25.13 -0.24 -1.88
N GLU A 149 24.36 -1.24 -1.46
CA GLU A 149 24.67 -2.66 -1.71
C GLU A 149 23.83 -3.24 -2.86
N ASN A 150 22.94 -2.43 -3.45
CA ASN A 150 22.04 -2.83 -4.53
C ASN A 150 21.76 -1.63 -5.44
N TRP A 151 20.88 -1.81 -6.43
CA TRP A 151 20.51 -0.82 -7.43
C TRP A 151 20.07 0.49 -6.80
N VAL A 152 20.68 1.60 -7.24
CA VAL A 152 20.27 2.94 -6.82
C VAL A 152 19.22 3.45 -7.80
N ASN A 153 17.97 3.47 -7.35
CA ASN A 153 16.82 3.77 -8.21
C ASN A 153 16.62 5.27 -8.41
N ALA A 154 16.95 6.09 -7.41
CA ALA A 154 16.72 7.51 -7.45
C ALA A 154 17.86 8.31 -6.82
N VAL A 155 18.08 9.50 -7.38
CA VAL A 155 18.98 10.49 -6.83
C VAL A 155 18.38 11.88 -6.96
N HIS A 156 18.38 12.65 -5.86
CA HIS A 156 17.87 14.01 -5.85
C HIS A 156 18.76 14.96 -5.06
N TRP A 157 19.06 16.11 -5.65
CA TRP A 157 19.69 17.21 -4.92
C TRP A 157 18.71 17.83 -3.94
N GLN A 158 19.22 18.39 -2.84
CA GLN A 158 18.40 19.23 -1.98
C GLN A 158 17.91 20.45 -2.78
N PRO A 159 16.60 20.74 -2.77
CA PRO A 159 16.06 21.92 -3.42
C PRO A 159 16.72 23.21 -2.90
N PRO A 160 16.90 24.22 -3.76
CA PRO A 160 17.38 25.52 -3.32
C PRO A 160 16.35 26.18 -2.40
N PHE A 161 16.82 26.94 -1.42
CA PHE A 161 15.96 27.67 -0.50
C PHE A 161 16.44 29.11 -0.34
N TYR A 162 15.52 29.99 0.01
CA TYR A 162 15.85 31.39 0.31
C TYR A 162 16.31 31.52 1.75
N LYS A 163 17.48 32.12 1.94
CA LYS A 163 17.98 32.53 3.25
C LYS A 163 18.36 34.01 3.19
N ASP A 164 17.74 34.82 4.03
CA ASP A 164 17.96 36.27 4.08
C ASP A 164 17.78 36.98 2.73
N GLY A 165 16.82 36.51 1.92
CA GLY A 165 16.54 37.05 0.58
C GLY A 165 17.48 36.57 -0.54
N VAL A 166 18.49 35.76 -0.22
CA VAL A 166 19.42 35.16 -1.17
C VAL A 166 19.04 33.70 -1.42
N LEU A 167 18.93 33.32 -2.69
CA LEU A 167 18.72 31.93 -3.09
C LEU A 167 20.03 31.14 -2.87
N GLN A 168 19.99 30.12 -2.01
CA GLN A 168 21.13 29.24 -1.76
C GLN A 168 20.84 27.86 -2.34
N GLN A 169 21.78 27.31 -3.11
CA GLN A 169 21.76 25.92 -3.57
C GLN A 169 22.67 25.06 -2.66
N PRO A 170 22.11 24.20 -1.81
CA PRO A 170 22.92 23.32 -0.97
C PRO A 170 23.57 22.20 -1.79
N VAL A 171 24.83 21.89 -1.49
CA VAL A 171 25.55 20.74 -2.07
C VAL A 171 25.27 19.50 -1.23
N ARG A 172 24.00 19.09 -1.20
CA ARG A 172 23.53 17.88 -0.52
C ARG A 172 22.76 17.01 -1.50
N LEU A 173 23.06 15.71 -1.47
CA LEU A 173 22.48 14.72 -2.37
C LEU A 173 21.81 13.62 -1.58
N LEU A 174 20.64 13.19 -2.02
CA LEU A 174 19.93 12.05 -1.46
C LEU A 174 19.85 10.94 -2.51
N SER A 175 20.19 9.73 -2.11
CA SER A 175 20.02 8.53 -2.93
C SER A 175 19.08 7.54 -2.26
N ALA A 176 18.33 6.79 -3.06
CA ALA A 176 17.46 5.71 -2.61
C ALA A 176 17.72 4.43 -3.40
N SER A 177 17.75 3.30 -2.70
CA SER A 177 18.22 2.02 -3.24
C SER A 177 17.29 0.85 -2.93
N MET A 178 17.39 -0.19 -3.75
CA MET A 178 16.78 -1.50 -3.53
C MET A 178 17.31 -2.22 -2.29
N ASP A 179 18.43 -1.76 -1.71
CA ASP A 179 18.99 -2.28 -0.45
C ASP A 179 18.21 -1.87 0.81
N LYS A 180 17.05 -1.21 0.64
CA LYS A 180 16.17 -0.70 1.72
C LYS A 180 16.74 0.48 2.49
N THR A 181 17.74 1.16 1.94
CA THR A 181 18.36 2.33 2.54
C THR A 181 18.25 3.56 1.64
N MET A 182 18.22 4.71 2.30
CA MET A 182 18.48 6.02 1.71
C MET A 182 19.75 6.57 2.32
N ILE A 183 20.59 7.18 1.50
CA ILE A 183 21.83 7.79 1.96
C ILE A 183 21.81 9.26 1.61
N LEU A 184 22.17 10.08 2.60
CA LEU A 184 22.44 11.48 2.44
C LEU A 184 23.94 11.71 2.31
N TRP A 185 24.33 12.31 1.20
CA TRP A 185 25.70 12.64 0.87
C TRP A 185 25.94 14.15 0.95
N ALA A 186 27.09 14.53 1.48
CA ALA A 186 27.59 15.90 1.42
C ALA A 186 29.12 15.90 1.46
N PRO A 187 29.79 16.85 0.79
CA PRO A 187 31.21 17.08 1.00
C PRO A 187 31.46 17.57 2.42
N ASP A 188 32.53 17.07 3.03
CA ASP A 188 33.07 17.58 4.27
C ASP A 188 33.56 19.02 4.09
N GLU A 189 33.26 19.90 5.05
CA GLU A 189 33.53 21.36 4.92
C GLU A 189 35.03 21.68 4.89
N GLU A 190 35.87 20.86 5.51
CA GLU A 190 37.33 21.09 5.56
C GLU A 190 38.05 20.47 4.36
N SER A 191 37.71 19.23 4.01
CA SER A 191 38.43 18.46 2.98
C SER A 191 37.78 18.49 1.59
N GLY A 192 36.51 18.87 1.49
CA GLY A 192 35.72 18.78 0.25
C GLY A 192 35.43 17.34 -0.19
N ILE A 193 35.81 16.34 0.61
CA ILE A 193 35.60 14.92 0.31
C ILE A 193 34.14 14.56 0.59
N TRP A 194 33.50 13.91 -0.37
CA TRP A 194 32.13 13.43 -0.20
C TRP A 194 32.05 12.30 0.81
N LEU A 195 31.17 12.45 1.80
CA LEU A 195 30.93 11.47 2.86
C LEU A 195 29.45 11.13 2.96
N GLU A 196 29.19 9.91 3.43
CA GLU A 196 27.89 9.50 3.96
C GLU A 196 27.63 10.25 5.28
N GLN A 197 26.71 11.20 5.25
CA GLN A 197 26.34 11.97 6.43
C GLN A 197 25.32 11.22 7.28
N VAL A 198 24.35 10.59 6.61
CA VAL A 198 23.22 9.92 7.25
C VAL A 198 22.78 8.76 6.37
N ARG A 199 22.51 7.61 6.98
CA ARG A 199 21.78 6.50 6.36
C ARG A 199 20.55 6.19 7.18
N VAL A 200 19.42 6.11 6.49
CA VAL A 200 18.13 5.70 7.04
C VAL A 200 17.55 4.59 6.19
N GLY A 201 16.63 3.80 6.74
CA GLY A 201 16.05 2.71 6.00
C GLY A 201 15.13 1.85 6.84
N GLU A 202 14.67 0.76 6.24
CA GLU A 202 13.97 -0.31 6.96
C GLU A 202 14.98 -1.30 7.53
N VAL A 203 14.76 -1.72 8.78
CA VAL A 203 15.56 -2.77 9.42
C VAL A 203 14.70 -4.01 9.57
N GLY A 204 15.13 -5.13 8.97
CA GLY A 204 14.42 -6.40 9.01
C GLY A 204 13.22 -6.48 8.05
N GLY A 205 12.62 -7.67 7.93
CA GLY A 205 11.43 -7.94 7.11
C GLY A 205 11.71 -8.34 5.66
N ASN A 206 10.72 -8.96 5.02
CA ASN A 206 10.79 -9.46 3.63
C ASN A 206 10.40 -8.42 2.57
N THR A 207 10.34 -7.14 2.94
CA THR A 207 10.09 -6.04 2.00
C THR A 207 11.27 -5.84 1.06
N LEU A 208 11.02 -5.24 -0.09
CA LEU A 208 12.01 -4.75 -1.05
C LEU A 208 12.34 -3.29 -0.72
N GLY A 209 13.41 -2.76 -1.29
CA GLY A 209 13.86 -1.39 -1.00
C GLY A 209 13.02 -0.27 -1.61
N PHE A 210 13.66 0.87 -1.82
CA PHE A 210 13.00 2.12 -2.22
C PHE A 210 13.11 2.36 -3.73
N TYR A 211 11.99 2.75 -4.34
CA TYR A 211 11.92 3.16 -5.74
C TYR A 211 12.31 4.62 -5.96
N ASP A 212 11.99 5.50 -5.02
CA ASP A 212 12.26 6.94 -5.15
C ASP A 212 12.40 7.60 -3.78
N CYS A 213 12.97 8.81 -3.77
CA CYS A 213 13.11 9.65 -2.60
C CYS A 213 12.97 11.13 -2.92
N GLN A 214 12.57 11.95 -1.94
CA GLN A 214 12.52 13.40 -2.08
C GLN A 214 12.90 14.10 -0.78
N PHE A 215 13.47 15.29 -0.91
CA PHE A 215 13.63 16.23 0.21
C PHE A 215 12.34 17.03 0.43
N GLY A 216 12.08 17.40 1.68
CA GLY A 216 11.22 18.53 1.99
C GLY A 216 11.89 19.87 1.60
N GLU A 217 11.09 20.92 1.47
CA GLU A 217 11.53 22.24 0.97
C GLU A 217 12.77 22.81 1.67
N ASN A 218 12.88 22.60 2.99
CA ASN A 218 13.99 23.09 3.80
C ASN A 218 15.11 22.06 4.01
N GLY A 219 15.02 20.87 3.42
CA GLY A 219 16.00 19.79 3.56
C GLY A 219 16.08 19.14 4.95
N THR A 220 15.15 19.46 5.87
CA THR A 220 15.05 18.87 7.22
C THR A 220 14.17 17.63 7.29
N MET A 221 13.49 17.30 6.19
CA MET A 221 12.69 16.10 6.05
C MET A 221 13.07 15.39 4.76
N ILE A 222 13.02 14.06 4.78
CA ILE A 222 13.21 13.21 3.61
C ILE A 222 12.11 12.16 3.57
N ILE A 223 11.58 11.90 2.39
CA ILE A 223 10.57 10.88 2.17
C ILE A 223 11.09 9.85 1.17
N ALA A 224 10.81 8.56 1.40
CA ALA A 224 10.98 7.51 0.41
C ALA A 224 9.64 6.89 0.02
N HIS A 225 9.62 6.36 -1.19
CA HIS A 225 8.58 5.49 -1.70
C HIS A 225 9.15 4.07 -1.84
N ALA A 226 8.66 3.14 -1.02
CA ALA A 226 9.03 1.74 -1.04
C ALA A 226 8.43 1.02 -2.25
N PHE A 227 9.05 -0.11 -2.63
CA PHE A 227 8.60 -0.93 -3.74
C PHE A 227 7.12 -1.39 -3.62
N HIS A 228 6.70 -1.64 -2.38
CA HIS A 228 5.36 -2.06 -2.02
C HIS A 228 4.43 -0.86 -1.74
N GLY A 229 4.70 0.28 -2.39
CA GLY A 229 3.92 1.52 -2.33
C GLY A 229 3.76 2.18 -0.96
N ALA A 230 4.50 1.74 0.05
CA ALA A 230 4.56 2.40 1.34
C ALA A 230 5.40 3.69 1.23
N LEU A 231 4.97 4.73 1.93
CA LEU A 231 5.80 5.91 2.12
C LEU A 231 6.53 5.80 3.45
N HIS A 232 7.73 6.36 3.51
CA HIS A 232 8.54 6.45 4.72
C HIS A 232 9.03 7.87 4.88
N LEU A 233 8.94 8.43 6.07
CA LEU A 233 9.35 9.79 6.37
C LEU A 233 10.41 9.76 7.46
N TRP A 234 11.47 10.55 7.30
CA TRP A 234 12.40 10.86 8.38
C TRP A 234 12.52 12.37 8.53
N LYS A 235 12.61 12.81 9.78
CA LYS A 235 12.79 14.21 10.15
C LYS A 235 14.10 14.37 10.90
N GLN A 236 14.84 15.41 10.53
CA GLN A 236 16.02 15.82 11.25
C GLN A 236 15.61 16.35 12.63
N SER A 237 16.34 15.91 13.67
CA SER A 237 16.11 16.38 15.03
C SER A 237 16.49 17.85 15.16
N THR A 238 15.64 18.62 15.85
CA THR A 238 15.91 20.04 16.14
C THR A 238 17.01 20.24 17.18
N VAL A 239 17.30 19.20 17.99
CA VAL A 239 18.31 19.24 19.05
C VAL A 239 19.68 18.81 18.52
N ASN A 240 19.71 17.79 17.67
CA ASN A 240 20.93 17.27 17.07
C ASN A 240 20.75 17.09 15.55
N PRO A 241 21.32 17.99 14.72
CA PRO A 241 21.20 17.91 13.26
C PRO A 241 21.73 16.61 12.64
N ARG A 242 22.59 15.85 13.32
CA ARG A 242 23.07 14.54 12.84
C ARG A 242 22.06 13.41 13.08
N GLN A 243 21.10 13.62 13.96
CA GLN A 243 20.11 12.62 14.31
C GLN A 243 18.86 12.77 13.44
N TRP A 244 18.50 11.70 12.75
CA TRP A 244 17.27 11.60 11.97
C TRP A 244 16.34 10.60 12.62
N VAL A 245 15.10 11.00 12.83
CA VAL A 245 14.09 10.18 13.49
C VAL A 245 12.97 9.84 12.51
N PRO A 246 12.44 8.60 12.55
CA PRO A 246 11.30 8.24 11.73
C PRO A 246 10.08 9.11 12.08
N GLY A 247 9.41 9.59 11.06
CA GLY A 247 8.18 10.36 11.13
C GLY A 247 6.96 9.53 10.74
N ILE A 248 5.80 10.05 11.09
CA ILE A 248 4.51 9.45 10.74
C ILE A 248 4.17 9.86 9.31
N VAL A 249 3.72 8.91 8.52
CA VAL A 249 3.33 9.11 7.12
C VAL A 249 2.08 8.32 6.81
N ILE A 250 1.40 8.72 5.74
CA ILE A 250 0.24 7.98 5.23
C ILE A 250 0.76 6.64 4.70
N SER A 251 0.25 5.55 5.28
CA SER A 251 0.50 4.20 4.80
C SER A 251 -0.83 3.54 4.44
N GLY A 252 -0.78 2.67 3.44
CA GLY A 252 -1.94 1.96 2.92
C GLY A 252 -1.53 1.02 1.80
N HIS A 253 -2.49 0.24 1.32
CA HIS A 253 -2.25 -0.71 0.25
C HIS A 253 -1.82 -0.01 -1.05
N PHE A 254 -0.96 -0.67 -1.83
CA PHE A 254 -0.54 -0.16 -3.13
C PHE A 254 -1.32 -0.75 -4.30
N SER A 255 -2.26 -1.66 -4.00
CA SER A 255 -3.18 -2.27 -4.95
C SER A 255 -4.58 -2.41 -4.32
N GLY A 256 -5.55 -2.85 -5.11
CA GLY A 256 -6.98 -2.83 -4.76
C GLY A 256 -7.29 -3.65 -3.50
N VAL A 257 -7.90 -3.00 -2.51
CA VAL A 257 -8.27 -3.67 -1.24
C VAL A 257 -9.52 -4.49 -1.46
N GLN A 258 -9.40 -5.81 -1.27
CA GLN A 258 -10.47 -6.76 -1.62
C GLN A 258 -11.45 -6.99 -0.48
N ASP A 259 -10.98 -6.96 0.77
CA ASP A 259 -11.81 -7.25 1.93
C ASP A 259 -11.32 -6.49 3.17
N LEU A 260 -12.24 -6.26 4.11
CA LEU A 260 -11.99 -5.56 5.38
C LEU A 260 -12.91 -6.10 6.47
N ILE A 261 -12.40 -6.22 7.70
CA ILE A 261 -13.19 -6.56 8.88
C ILE A 261 -12.67 -5.83 10.11
N TRP A 262 -13.59 -5.51 11.01
CA TRP A 262 -13.26 -5.05 12.36
C TRP A 262 -12.89 -6.25 13.24
N ASP A 263 -12.04 -6.06 14.23
CA ASP A 263 -11.95 -7.03 15.31
C ASP A 263 -13.30 -7.12 16.06
N PRO A 264 -13.57 -8.22 16.79
CA PRO A 264 -14.84 -8.43 17.48
C PRO A 264 -15.24 -7.29 18.43
N GLU A 265 -14.27 -6.61 19.03
CA GLU A 265 -14.48 -5.48 19.96
C GLU A 265 -14.44 -4.12 19.24
N GLY A 266 -14.02 -4.08 17.96
CA GLY A 266 -14.04 -2.92 17.08
C GLY A 266 -12.93 -1.88 17.34
N GLU A 267 -11.86 -2.26 18.00
CA GLU A 267 -10.71 -1.44 18.36
C GLU A 267 -9.66 -1.35 17.24
N PHE A 268 -9.69 -2.24 16.24
CA PHE A 268 -8.85 -2.18 15.06
C PHE A 268 -9.53 -2.82 13.84
N ILE A 269 -8.91 -2.66 12.67
CA ILE A 269 -9.37 -3.22 11.39
C ILE A 269 -8.24 -4.02 10.77
N ILE A 270 -8.58 -5.16 10.17
CA ILE A 270 -7.68 -5.91 9.27
C ILE A 270 -8.22 -5.83 7.84
N THR A 271 -7.31 -5.63 6.89
CA THR A 271 -7.60 -5.57 5.46
C THR A 271 -6.72 -6.52 4.67
N THR A 272 -7.22 -7.00 3.53
CA THR A 272 -6.48 -7.79 2.53
C THR A 272 -6.53 -7.13 1.17
N SER A 273 -5.45 -7.22 0.41
CA SER A 273 -5.36 -6.62 -0.93
C SER A 273 -4.70 -7.53 -1.96
N THR A 274 -4.94 -7.23 -3.23
CA THR A 274 -4.18 -7.76 -4.37
C THR A 274 -2.71 -7.32 -4.35
N ASP A 275 -2.35 -6.43 -3.44
CA ASP A 275 -0.98 -6.05 -3.12
C ASP A 275 -0.22 -7.15 -2.33
N GLN A 276 -0.88 -8.29 -2.12
CA GLN A 276 -0.39 -9.50 -1.49
C GLN A 276 -0.11 -9.33 0.01
N THR A 277 -0.59 -8.27 0.64
CA THR A 277 -0.43 -8.03 2.09
C THR A 277 -1.75 -8.05 2.84
N THR A 278 -1.69 -8.51 4.09
CA THR A 278 -2.68 -8.14 5.11
C THR A 278 -2.15 -6.95 5.89
N ARG A 279 -3.00 -5.97 6.20
CA ARG A 279 -2.61 -4.80 7.00
C ARG A 279 -3.57 -4.61 8.16
N LEU A 280 -3.04 -4.13 9.27
CA LEU A 280 -3.81 -3.86 10.49
C LEU A 280 -3.73 -2.37 10.83
N PHE A 281 -4.89 -1.75 10.99
CA PHE A 281 -5.05 -0.34 11.31
C PHE A 281 -5.71 -0.15 12.68
N ALA A 282 -5.16 0.73 13.51
CA ALA A 282 -5.66 0.99 14.86
C ALA A 282 -5.55 2.49 15.22
N PRO A 283 -6.35 2.98 16.19
CA PRO A 283 -6.22 4.33 16.70
C PRO A 283 -4.93 4.48 17.52
N TRP A 284 -4.17 5.53 17.23
CA TRP A 284 -2.98 5.88 17.99
C TRP A 284 -3.28 7.05 18.94
N LYS A 285 -3.28 6.75 20.24
CA LYS A 285 -3.49 7.75 21.30
C LYS A 285 -2.16 8.28 21.80
N ARG A 286 -1.80 9.47 21.34
CA ARG A 286 -0.58 10.19 21.76
C ARG A 286 -0.92 11.27 22.77
N ARG A 287 -0.11 11.41 23.82
CA ARG A 287 -0.29 12.48 24.83
C ARG A 287 -0.21 13.84 24.15
N GLY A 288 -1.26 14.65 24.30
CA GLY A 288 -1.33 16.02 23.76
C GLY A 288 -1.72 16.12 22.28
N TYR A 289 -2.06 15.02 21.60
CA TYR A 289 -2.52 15.03 20.21
C TYR A 289 -3.90 14.40 20.08
N GLN A 290 -4.63 14.77 19.01
CA GLN A 290 -5.87 14.11 18.66
C GLN A 290 -5.61 12.66 18.21
N GLU A 291 -6.56 11.78 18.53
CA GLU A 291 -6.55 10.40 18.07
C GLU A 291 -6.60 10.36 16.54
N THR A 292 -5.71 9.56 15.95
CA THR A 292 -5.59 9.38 14.51
C THR A 292 -5.38 7.89 14.22
N TRP A 293 -5.88 7.41 13.09
CA TRP A 293 -5.76 6.00 12.69
C TRP A 293 -4.50 5.79 11.85
N HIS A 294 -3.77 4.71 12.16
CA HIS A 294 -2.50 4.38 11.51
C HIS A 294 -2.39 2.89 11.23
N GLU A 295 -1.62 2.53 10.22
CA GLU A 295 -1.14 1.16 10.03
C GLU A 295 -0.15 0.83 11.16
N ILE A 296 -0.40 -0.23 11.91
CA ILE A 296 0.46 -0.63 13.04
C ILE A 296 1.10 -2.00 12.84
N ALA A 297 0.64 -2.80 11.87
CA ALA A 297 1.26 -4.07 11.53
C ALA A 297 0.93 -4.54 10.10
N ARG A 298 1.83 -5.38 9.56
CA ARG A 298 1.65 -6.18 8.33
C ARG A 298 1.73 -7.67 8.66
N PRO A 299 0.65 -8.30 9.14
CA PRO A 299 0.70 -9.68 9.65
C PRO A 299 1.15 -10.73 8.62
N GLN A 300 0.89 -10.49 7.33
CA GLN A 300 1.18 -11.40 6.24
C GLN A 300 1.65 -10.63 5.01
N ILE A 301 2.74 -11.12 4.41
CA ILE A 301 3.13 -10.85 3.02
C ILE A 301 3.03 -12.20 2.31
N HIS A 302 2.29 -12.23 1.21
CA HIS A 302 1.98 -13.44 0.44
C HIS A 302 2.60 -13.35 -0.96
N GLY A 303 2.67 -14.47 -1.68
CA GLY A 303 3.09 -14.50 -3.08
C GLY A 303 1.94 -14.47 -4.10
N TYR A 304 0.70 -14.50 -3.61
CA TYR A 304 -0.52 -14.48 -4.40
C TYR A 304 -1.47 -13.41 -3.87
N ASP A 305 -2.27 -12.84 -4.75
CA ASP A 305 -3.30 -11.86 -4.43
C ASP A 305 -4.24 -12.38 -3.34
N LEU A 306 -4.43 -11.58 -2.30
CA LEU A 306 -5.38 -11.89 -1.23
C LEU A 306 -6.79 -11.42 -1.64
N LYS A 307 -7.79 -12.26 -1.36
CA LYS A 307 -9.18 -12.02 -1.79
C LYS A 307 -10.16 -11.89 -0.65
N CYS A 308 -9.95 -12.61 0.45
CA CYS A 308 -10.89 -12.63 1.56
C CYS A 308 -10.20 -12.80 2.90
N LEU A 309 -10.91 -12.39 3.95
CA LEU A 309 -10.46 -12.49 5.32
C LEU A 309 -11.61 -12.79 6.27
N ALA A 310 -11.31 -13.43 7.40
CA ALA A 310 -12.28 -13.67 8.48
C ALA A 310 -11.58 -13.66 9.84
N MET A 311 -12.18 -13.00 10.83
CA MET A 311 -11.73 -13.09 12.22
C MET A 311 -12.25 -14.39 12.84
N ILE A 312 -11.37 -15.13 13.52
CA ILE A 312 -11.74 -16.29 14.34
C ILE A 312 -11.93 -15.84 15.78
N ASP A 313 -10.97 -15.03 16.25
CA ASP A 313 -10.90 -14.47 17.58
C ASP A 313 -10.27 -13.08 17.49
N ARG A 314 -10.21 -12.33 18.59
CA ARG A 314 -9.68 -10.97 18.61
C ARG A 314 -8.28 -10.85 18.03
N PHE A 315 -7.41 -11.82 18.28
CA PHE A 315 -6.03 -11.82 17.75
C PHE A 315 -5.74 -13.00 16.82
N GLN A 316 -6.78 -13.58 16.22
CA GLN A 316 -6.65 -14.67 15.27
C GLN A 316 -7.52 -14.46 14.05
N PHE A 317 -6.93 -14.62 12.87
CA PHE A 317 -7.65 -14.45 11.61
C PHE A 317 -7.26 -15.51 10.58
N VAL A 318 -8.16 -15.73 9.62
CA VAL A 318 -7.94 -16.53 8.42
C VAL A 318 -7.84 -15.59 7.22
N SER A 319 -6.90 -15.84 6.33
CA SER A 319 -6.83 -15.21 5.02
C SER A 319 -6.94 -16.23 3.89
N GLY A 320 -7.58 -15.82 2.80
CA GLY A 320 -7.65 -16.55 1.55
C GLY A 320 -7.04 -15.76 0.40
N ALA A 321 -6.17 -16.43 -0.36
CA ALA A 321 -5.55 -15.90 -1.58
C ALA A 321 -6.07 -16.65 -2.82
N ASP A 322 -5.57 -16.30 -4.00
CA ASP A 322 -5.77 -17.09 -5.24
C ASP A 322 -5.11 -18.50 -5.16
N GLU A 323 -4.39 -18.80 -4.08
CA GLU A 323 -3.89 -20.12 -3.74
C GLU A 323 -5.02 -21.03 -3.19
N LYS A 324 -4.85 -22.36 -3.29
CA LYS A 324 -5.82 -23.35 -2.77
C LYS A 324 -5.85 -23.48 -1.25
N VAL A 325 -4.97 -22.80 -0.52
CA VAL A 325 -4.77 -23.01 0.92
C VAL A 325 -5.16 -21.75 1.69
N LEU A 326 -6.06 -21.92 2.67
CA LEU A 326 -6.35 -20.88 3.65
C LEU A 326 -5.26 -20.88 4.72
N ARG A 327 -4.85 -19.69 5.15
CA ARG A 327 -3.83 -19.55 6.20
C ARG A 327 -4.43 -18.94 7.44
N VAL A 328 -4.01 -19.45 8.59
CA VAL A 328 -4.45 -19.01 9.91
C VAL A 328 -3.28 -18.31 10.59
N PHE A 329 -3.54 -17.15 11.16
CA PHE A 329 -2.55 -16.36 11.87
C PHE A 329 -3.04 -16.08 13.29
N SER A 330 -2.09 -16.12 14.23
CA SER A 330 -2.31 -15.76 15.62
C SER A 330 -1.27 -14.71 16.00
N ALA A 331 -1.69 -13.67 16.71
CA ALA A 331 -0.78 -12.62 17.10
C ALA A 331 0.14 -13.08 18.25
N PRO A 332 1.44 -12.77 18.20
CA PRO A 332 2.35 -12.97 19.32
C PRO A 332 2.11 -11.96 20.46
N ARG A 333 2.62 -12.27 21.66
CA ARG A 333 2.54 -11.43 22.85
C ARG A 333 3.10 -10.03 22.61
N ASN A 334 4.27 -9.94 21.96
CA ASN A 334 4.89 -8.65 21.66
C ASN A 334 4.00 -7.72 20.81
N PHE A 335 3.17 -8.27 19.92
CA PHE A 335 2.22 -7.48 19.15
C PHE A 335 1.11 -6.94 20.06
N VAL A 336 0.55 -7.79 20.93
CA VAL A 336 -0.53 -7.40 21.86
C VAL A 336 -0.06 -6.28 22.79
N GLU A 337 1.17 -6.36 23.33
CA GLU A 337 1.76 -5.33 24.18
C GLU A 337 1.96 -3.99 23.45
N ASN A 338 2.49 -4.04 22.22
CA ASN A 338 2.64 -2.86 21.38
C ASN A 338 1.29 -2.23 21.01
N PHE A 339 0.30 -3.06 20.66
CA PHE A 339 -1.06 -2.63 20.39
C PHE A 339 -1.67 -1.90 21.60
N CYS A 340 -1.52 -2.46 22.82
CA CYS A 340 -2.00 -1.82 24.04
C CYS A 340 -1.36 -0.45 24.27
N THR A 341 -0.05 -0.37 24.04
CA THR A 341 0.73 0.87 24.20
C THR A 341 0.28 1.95 23.21
N ILE A 342 0.04 1.58 21.95
CA ILE A 342 -0.39 2.50 20.88
C ILE A 342 -1.84 2.96 21.07
N SER A 343 -2.74 2.04 21.42
CA SER A 343 -4.18 2.30 21.57
C SER A 343 -4.58 2.85 22.94
N GLY A 344 -3.66 2.87 23.90
CA GLY A 344 -3.90 3.27 25.29
C GLY A 344 -4.77 2.28 26.07
N GLN A 345 -4.80 1.00 25.68
CA GLN A 345 -5.54 -0.06 26.36
C GLN A 345 -4.71 -0.69 27.49
N SER A 346 -5.39 -1.31 28.45
CA SER A 346 -4.72 -1.99 29.58
C SER A 346 -4.35 -3.42 29.19
N LEU A 347 -3.06 -3.77 29.27
CA LEU A 347 -2.57 -5.11 28.98
C LEU A 347 -3.23 -6.19 29.84
N ASN A 348 -3.46 -5.89 31.13
CA ASN A 348 -4.11 -6.83 32.04
C ASN A 348 -5.49 -7.22 31.53
N TYR A 349 -6.32 -6.24 31.13
CA TYR A 349 -7.65 -6.51 30.56
C TYR A 349 -7.61 -7.37 29.29
N MET A 350 -6.52 -7.28 28.53
CA MET A 350 -6.36 -7.95 27.23
C MET A 350 -5.92 -9.40 27.36
N LEU A 351 -5.10 -9.72 28.37
CA LEU A 351 -4.56 -11.06 28.60
C LEU A 351 -5.36 -11.85 29.66
N CYS A 352 -6.40 -11.27 30.27
CA CYS A 352 -7.22 -11.92 31.31
C CYS A 352 -7.84 -13.27 30.91
N ASP A 353 -8.18 -13.46 29.62
CA ASP A 353 -8.89 -14.64 29.12
C ASP A 353 -7.97 -15.66 28.41
N GLU A 354 -6.69 -15.34 28.19
CA GLU A 354 -5.75 -16.22 27.49
C GLU A 354 -4.96 -17.10 28.48
N ASN A 355 -5.56 -18.23 28.88
CA ASN A 355 -4.86 -19.30 29.62
C ASN A 355 -3.82 -20.07 28.76
N ASN A 356 -3.54 -19.63 27.52
CA ASN A 356 -2.55 -20.22 26.63
C ASN A 356 -1.30 -19.36 26.58
N GLU A 357 -0.13 -19.99 26.65
CA GLU A 357 1.16 -19.33 26.41
C GLU A 357 1.22 -18.82 24.96
N LEU A 358 0.88 -17.56 24.75
CA LEU A 358 1.17 -16.88 23.48
C LEU A 358 2.67 -16.93 23.22
N PRO A 359 3.11 -17.13 21.96
CA PRO A 359 4.51 -16.98 21.63
C PRO A 359 4.95 -15.53 21.85
N GLU A 360 6.16 -15.35 22.37
CA GLU A 360 6.77 -14.03 22.61
C GLU A 360 6.90 -13.23 21.31
N GLY A 361 7.24 -13.91 20.21
CA GLY A 361 7.39 -13.31 18.90
C GLY A 361 7.20 -14.29 17.76
N ALA A 362 7.38 -13.79 16.54
CA ALA A 362 7.41 -14.60 15.34
C ALA A 362 8.58 -14.14 14.46
N THR A 363 9.32 -15.09 13.90
CA THR A 363 10.47 -14.83 13.02
C THR A 363 10.33 -15.63 11.72
N VAL A 364 10.74 -15.04 10.59
CA VAL A 364 10.86 -15.77 9.33
C VAL A 364 12.29 -16.35 9.26
N PRO A 365 12.46 -17.68 9.21
CA PRO A 365 13.78 -18.28 8.98
C PRO A 365 14.34 -17.83 7.63
N ALA A 366 15.66 -17.72 7.48
CA ALA A 366 16.30 -17.26 6.23
C ALA A 366 15.89 -18.05 4.96
N LEU A 367 15.50 -19.32 5.13
CA LEU A 367 15.02 -20.21 4.06
C LEU A 367 13.54 -20.61 4.24
N GLY A 368 12.86 -20.06 5.23
CA GLY A 368 11.49 -20.43 5.59
C GLY A 368 10.44 -19.62 4.83
N LEU A 369 9.45 -20.30 4.26
CA LEU A 369 8.29 -19.67 3.61
C LEU A 369 7.17 -19.29 4.60
N SER A 370 7.37 -19.55 5.89
CA SER A 370 6.38 -19.34 6.96
C SER A 370 7.03 -18.84 8.25
N ASN A 371 6.24 -18.07 9.01
CA ASN A 371 6.67 -17.56 10.31
C ASN A 371 6.79 -18.71 11.31
N LYS A 372 7.90 -18.75 12.04
CA LYS A 372 8.10 -19.62 13.19
C LYS A 372 7.82 -18.82 14.47
N ALA A 373 6.97 -19.35 15.33
CA ALA A 373 6.72 -18.83 16.67
C ALA A 373 7.97 -18.96 17.54
N VAL A 374 8.27 -17.95 18.35
CA VAL A 374 9.41 -17.91 19.28
C VAL A 374 8.85 -17.85 20.70
N PHE A 375 9.29 -18.78 21.57
CA PHE A 375 8.90 -18.82 22.98
C PHE A 375 10.08 -18.42 23.88
N GLU A 376 9.81 -18.06 25.14
CA GLU A 376 10.81 -17.53 26.08
C GLU A 376 12.03 -18.47 26.26
N GLY A 377 11.82 -19.79 26.20
CA GLY A 377 12.89 -20.80 26.26
C GLY A 377 13.80 -20.85 25.03
N ASP A 378 13.33 -20.42 23.86
CA ASP A 378 14.13 -20.40 22.62
C ASP A 378 15.12 -19.21 22.61
N LEU A 379 14.89 -18.19 23.44
CA LEU A 379 15.75 -17.00 23.54
C LEU A 379 17.06 -17.27 24.30
N VAL A 380 17.18 -18.42 24.97
CA VAL A 380 18.28 -18.72 25.91
C VAL A 380 19.36 -19.66 25.34
N THR A 381 19.22 -20.20 24.12
CA THR A 381 20.27 -21.01 23.49
C THR A 381 20.48 -20.70 22.02
N GLN A 382 21.35 -19.72 21.77
CA GLN A 382 22.21 -19.68 20.58
C GLN A 382 23.65 -19.40 21.02
N ASN A 383 24.23 -20.35 21.76
CA ASN A 383 25.68 -20.50 21.83
C ASN A 383 26.01 -21.87 21.24
N SER A 384 26.77 -21.85 20.14
CA SER A 384 27.51 -22.96 19.52
C SER A 384 26.72 -24.24 19.26
N ASP A 385 26.18 -24.41 18.05
CA ASP A 385 26.10 -25.71 17.32
C ASP A 385 25.52 -25.50 15.90
N GLU A 386 26.05 -24.55 15.11
CA GLU A 386 25.71 -24.39 13.68
C GLU A 386 26.61 -25.21 12.72
N GLU A 387 27.37 -26.19 13.20
CA GLU A 387 28.33 -26.92 12.37
C GLU A 387 27.97 -28.37 11.99
N GLU A 388 26.78 -28.87 12.32
CA GLU A 388 26.46 -30.28 12.06
C GLU A 388 25.14 -30.49 11.30
N LEU A 389 25.07 -30.00 10.04
CA LEU A 389 24.15 -30.53 9.02
C LEU A 389 24.53 -30.07 7.60
N LEU A 390 25.82 -30.16 7.26
CA LEU A 390 26.30 -30.04 5.88
C LEU A 390 26.98 -31.34 5.46
N THR A 391 26.19 -32.34 5.07
CA THR A 391 26.63 -33.45 4.21
C THR A 391 25.44 -34.18 3.58
N SER A 392 25.04 -33.77 2.37
CA SER A 392 24.89 -34.70 1.24
C SER A 392 24.72 -33.94 -0.08
N PRO A 393 25.33 -34.39 -1.19
CA PRO A 393 25.41 -33.62 -2.42
C PRO A 393 24.36 -34.01 -3.48
N ALA A 394 24.05 -33.01 -4.31
CA ALA A 394 23.77 -33.08 -5.75
C ALA A 394 22.38 -33.54 -6.26
N PHE A 395 21.70 -32.54 -6.84
CA PHE A 395 20.94 -32.57 -8.10
C PHE A 395 19.64 -33.37 -8.20
N GLY A 396 18.56 -32.61 -8.41
CA GLY A 396 17.33 -33.09 -9.04
C GLY A 396 16.07 -32.37 -8.55
N TYR A 397 15.97 -31.05 -8.73
CA TYR A 397 14.65 -30.41 -8.63
C TYR A 397 13.85 -30.81 -9.88
N PRO A 398 12.70 -31.49 -9.78
CA PRO A 398 11.74 -31.44 -10.86
C PRO A 398 11.22 -30.00 -10.94
N GLU A 399 11.23 -29.43 -12.14
CA GLU A 399 10.46 -28.22 -12.44
C GLU A 399 9.01 -28.45 -12.03
N VAL A 400 8.59 -27.87 -10.91
CA VAL A 400 7.17 -27.74 -10.60
C VAL A 400 6.66 -26.61 -11.48
N ILE A 401 6.19 -26.98 -12.67
CA ILE A 401 5.38 -26.10 -13.51
C ILE A 401 4.07 -25.88 -12.73
N PHE A 402 4.05 -24.79 -11.96
CA PHE A 402 2.83 -24.32 -11.33
C PHE A 402 1.91 -23.77 -12.43
N GLN A 403 0.84 -24.49 -12.73
CA GLN A 403 -0.26 -23.91 -13.48
C GLN A 403 -1.08 -23.02 -12.55
N PRO A 404 -1.31 -21.74 -12.89
CA PRO A 404 -2.20 -20.89 -12.13
C PRO A 404 -3.60 -21.50 -12.11
N ALA A 405 -4.28 -21.40 -10.97
CA ALA A 405 -5.67 -21.83 -10.83
C ALA A 405 -6.55 -20.98 -11.76
N ILE A 406 -7.00 -21.59 -12.84
CA ILE A 406 -8.07 -21.08 -13.69
C ILE A 406 -9.30 -20.90 -12.81
N LEU A 407 -10.00 -19.76 -12.96
CA LEU A 407 -11.38 -19.56 -12.49
C LEU A 407 -12.23 -20.72 -13.00
N SER A 408 -12.34 -21.79 -12.22
CA SER A 408 -12.88 -23.04 -12.74
C SER A 408 -14.40 -22.89 -12.88
N ALA A 409 -14.91 -23.17 -14.07
CA ALA A 409 -16.35 -23.27 -14.34
C ALA A 409 -16.92 -24.64 -13.93
N GLN A 410 -16.19 -25.42 -13.12
CA GLN A 410 -16.61 -26.76 -12.70
C GLN A 410 -17.48 -26.66 -11.45
N LYS A 411 -18.68 -27.25 -11.52
CA LYS A 411 -19.68 -27.28 -10.44
C LYS A 411 -19.10 -27.82 -9.12
N GLU A 412 -18.15 -28.75 -9.20
CA GLU A 412 -17.49 -29.38 -8.05
C GLU A 412 -16.68 -28.39 -7.19
N HIS A 413 -16.25 -27.26 -7.78
CA HIS A 413 -15.47 -26.23 -7.08
C HIS A 413 -16.34 -25.05 -6.59
N ALA A 414 -17.64 -25.05 -6.88
CA ALA A 414 -18.58 -24.01 -6.45
C ALA A 414 -19.30 -24.34 -5.13
N VAL A 415 -18.64 -25.13 -4.28
CA VAL A 415 -19.22 -25.70 -3.05
C VAL A 415 -18.77 -24.91 -1.83
N ILE A 416 -19.68 -24.71 -0.88
CA ILE A 416 -19.36 -24.06 0.39
C ILE A 416 -18.83 -25.13 1.34
N ILE A 417 -17.63 -24.91 1.90
CA ILE A 417 -16.99 -25.86 2.81
C ILE A 417 -17.01 -25.30 4.22
N LEU A 418 -17.54 -26.07 5.17
CA LEU A 418 -17.52 -25.75 6.59
C LEU A 418 -16.33 -26.43 7.26
N TRP A 419 -15.56 -25.66 8.02
CA TRP A 419 -14.36 -26.11 8.72
C TRP A 419 -14.53 -25.95 10.24
N SER A 420 -13.99 -26.90 11.00
CA SER A 420 -13.84 -26.76 12.46
C SER A 420 -12.59 -25.96 12.76
N THR A 421 -12.70 -24.90 13.56
CA THR A 421 -11.54 -24.11 14.03
C THR A 421 -10.76 -24.80 15.14
N ALA A 422 -11.37 -25.77 15.83
CA ALA A 422 -10.71 -26.56 16.87
C ALA A 422 -9.81 -27.65 16.29
N SER A 423 -10.21 -28.27 15.17
CA SER A 423 -9.50 -29.40 14.59
C SER A 423 -8.92 -29.13 13.19
N TRP A 424 -9.24 -27.99 12.58
CA TRP A 424 -8.90 -27.62 11.19
C TRP A 424 -9.26 -28.69 10.16
N LYS A 425 -10.36 -29.42 10.42
CA LYS A 425 -10.91 -30.44 9.51
C LYS A 425 -12.21 -29.96 8.91
N GLN A 426 -12.43 -30.37 7.66
CA GLN A 426 -13.70 -30.17 6.98
C GLN A 426 -14.80 -30.94 7.74
N VAL A 427 -15.85 -30.21 8.13
CA VAL A 427 -17.02 -30.73 8.84
C VAL A 427 -18.12 -31.09 7.86
N GLN A 428 -18.40 -30.19 6.91
CA GLN A 428 -19.51 -30.36 5.97
C GLN A 428 -19.20 -29.66 4.64
N SER A 429 -19.87 -30.13 3.58
CA SER A 429 -19.82 -29.59 2.23
C SER A 429 -21.25 -29.27 1.76
N LEU A 430 -21.58 -28.00 1.57
CA LEU A 430 -22.91 -27.52 1.17
C LEU A 430 -22.96 -27.30 -0.33
N ALA A 431 -23.31 -28.35 -1.08
CA ALA A 431 -23.38 -28.33 -2.53
C ALA A 431 -24.74 -27.80 -3.02
N TYR A 432 -24.73 -26.67 -3.72
CA TYR A 432 -25.93 -26.12 -4.37
C TYR A 432 -25.59 -25.34 -5.64
N HIS A 433 -24.67 -24.37 -5.54
CA HIS A 433 -24.36 -23.45 -6.62
C HIS A 433 -23.65 -24.14 -7.79
N THR A 434 -23.89 -23.63 -9.00
CA THR A 434 -23.26 -24.15 -10.23
C THR A 434 -22.09 -23.31 -10.71
N LEU A 435 -21.99 -22.06 -10.25
CA LEU A 435 -20.86 -21.15 -10.47
C LEU A 435 -20.33 -20.62 -9.14
N THR A 436 -19.17 -19.97 -9.19
CA THR A 436 -18.46 -19.41 -8.03
C THR A 436 -19.39 -18.64 -7.08
N VAL A 437 -19.35 -19.00 -5.80
CA VAL A 437 -19.96 -18.23 -4.71
C VAL A 437 -19.18 -16.94 -4.55
N THR A 438 -19.84 -15.80 -4.66
CA THR A 438 -19.18 -14.48 -4.64
C THR A 438 -19.17 -13.86 -3.25
N GLN A 439 -20.16 -14.18 -2.40
CA GLN A 439 -20.25 -13.66 -1.05
C GLN A 439 -21.07 -14.58 -0.15
N MET A 440 -20.72 -14.59 1.13
CA MET A 440 -21.43 -15.30 2.18
C MET A 440 -21.57 -14.40 3.42
N ALA A 441 -22.62 -14.63 4.20
CA ALA A 441 -22.82 -13.96 5.48
C ALA A 441 -23.59 -14.88 6.44
N PHE A 442 -23.11 -14.96 7.68
CA PHE A 442 -23.87 -15.57 8.78
C PHE A 442 -24.92 -14.60 9.32
N SER A 443 -25.98 -15.14 9.91
CA SER A 443 -26.88 -14.37 10.77
C SER A 443 -26.16 -13.96 12.05
N PRO A 444 -26.49 -12.81 12.68
CA PRO A 444 -25.90 -12.41 13.95
C PRO A 444 -26.16 -13.39 15.11
N ASP A 445 -27.13 -14.29 14.96
CA ASP A 445 -27.42 -15.36 15.92
C ASP A 445 -26.81 -16.72 15.52
N ASP A 446 -25.95 -16.76 14.49
CA ASP A 446 -25.27 -17.93 13.94
C ASP A 446 -26.16 -19.11 13.52
N LYS A 447 -27.47 -18.87 13.43
CA LYS A 447 -28.45 -19.90 13.02
C LYS A 447 -28.55 -20.07 11.53
N PHE A 448 -28.17 -19.07 10.74
CA PHE A 448 -28.35 -19.09 9.30
C PHE A 448 -27.09 -18.67 8.56
N LEU A 449 -26.87 -19.29 7.40
CA LEU A 449 -25.83 -18.92 6.45
C LEU A 449 -26.49 -18.61 5.11
N LEU A 450 -26.30 -17.39 4.62
CA LEU A 450 -26.72 -16.96 3.29
C LEU A 450 -25.50 -16.92 2.36
N ALA A 451 -25.63 -17.48 1.17
CA ALA A 451 -24.63 -17.42 0.12
C ALA A 451 -25.24 -16.95 -1.20
N VAL A 452 -24.48 -16.17 -1.98
CA VAL A 452 -24.83 -15.70 -3.32
C VAL A 452 -23.79 -16.12 -4.35
N SER A 453 -24.21 -16.42 -5.57
CA SER A 453 -23.34 -16.92 -6.62
C SER A 453 -23.50 -16.20 -7.96
N ARG A 454 -22.45 -16.27 -8.79
CA ARG A 454 -22.48 -15.86 -10.20
C ARG A 454 -23.52 -16.62 -11.03
N ASP A 455 -24.03 -17.76 -10.54
CA ASP A 455 -25.12 -18.52 -11.16
C ASP A 455 -26.48 -17.81 -11.07
N ARG A 456 -26.51 -16.60 -10.48
CA ARG A 456 -27.70 -15.77 -10.34
C ARG A 456 -28.72 -16.39 -9.39
N THR A 457 -28.23 -17.09 -8.38
CA THR A 457 -29.04 -17.63 -7.29
C THR A 457 -28.40 -17.34 -5.95
N TRP A 458 -29.21 -17.46 -4.90
CA TRP A 458 -28.75 -17.48 -3.52
C TRP A 458 -29.24 -18.74 -2.82
N SER A 459 -28.53 -19.16 -1.78
CA SER A 459 -28.88 -20.31 -0.94
C SER A 459 -28.89 -19.93 0.53
N LEU A 460 -29.91 -20.39 1.26
CA LEU A 460 -30.02 -20.21 2.70
C LEU A 460 -30.00 -21.54 3.43
N TRP A 461 -29.10 -21.63 4.39
CA TRP A 461 -28.85 -22.80 5.20
C TRP A 461 -29.15 -22.46 6.65
N LYS A 462 -29.85 -23.34 7.36
CA LYS A 462 -30.16 -23.22 8.79
C LYS A 462 -29.36 -24.26 9.55
N ARG A 463 -28.74 -23.84 10.63
CA ARG A 463 -28.07 -24.73 11.56
C ARG A 463 -29.10 -25.64 12.23
N GLN A 464 -28.88 -26.94 12.20
CA GLN A 464 -29.87 -27.92 12.68
C GLN A 464 -29.99 -27.93 14.20
N ASP A 465 -28.86 -27.77 14.91
CA ASP A 465 -28.81 -27.70 16.37
C ASP A 465 -27.70 -26.71 16.80
N VAL A 466 -27.81 -26.15 18.00
CA VAL A 466 -26.75 -25.36 18.63
C VAL A 466 -25.55 -26.25 18.95
N ALA A 467 -25.80 -27.53 19.31
CA ALA A 467 -24.77 -28.50 19.64
C ALA A 467 -24.13 -29.18 18.41
N SER A 468 -24.83 -29.23 17.27
CA SER A 468 -24.29 -29.80 16.03
C SER A 468 -23.75 -28.69 15.10
N PRO A 469 -22.62 -28.92 14.42
CA PRO A 469 -22.10 -27.96 13.44
C PRO A 469 -22.78 -28.09 12.05
N GLU A 470 -23.81 -28.93 11.93
CA GLU A 470 -24.42 -29.27 10.65
C GLU A 470 -25.51 -28.26 10.24
N PHE A 471 -25.47 -27.87 8.97
CA PHE A 471 -26.44 -27.01 8.33
C PHE A 471 -27.38 -27.81 7.42
N GLY A 472 -28.68 -27.60 7.58
CA GLY A 472 -29.73 -28.10 6.70
C GLY A 472 -30.20 -27.00 5.73
N LYS A 473 -30.49 -27.39 4.49
CA LYS A 473 -31.02 -26.46 3.48
C LYS A 473 -32.44 -26.02 3.87
N THR A 474 -32.70 -24.72 3.94
CA THR A 474 -34.01 -24.18 4.37
C THR A 474 -34.80 -23.52 3.25
N ALA A 475 -34.15 -22.71 2.42
CA ALA A 475 -34.81 -22.05 1.30
C ALA A 475 -33.85 -21.90 0.11
N CYS A 476 -34.39 -22.02 -1.10
CA CYS A 476 -33.69 -21.73 -2.35
C CYS A 476 -34.63 -21.01 -3.32
N VAL A 477 -34.21 -19.86 -3.84
CA VAL A 477 -34.98 -19.11 -4.84
C VAL A 477 -34.25 -19.16 -6.18
N ALA A 478 -35.02 -19.31 -7.25
CA ALA A 478 -34.56 -19.24 -8.63
C ALA A 478 -34.57 -17.79 -9.13
N ARG A 479 -33.46 -17.38 -9.78
CA ARG A 479 -33.23 -16.08 -10.45
C ARG A 479 -33.24 -14.84 -9.54
N VAL A 480 -32.12 -14.61 -8.86
CA VAL A 480 -31.75 -13.29 -8.32
C VAL A 480 -30.27 -13.06 -8.59
N ILE A 481 -29.94 -11.99 -9.32
CA ILE A 481 -28.58 -11.75 -9.80
C ILE A 481 -27.82 -10.84 -8.82
N THR A 482 -27.02 -11.38 -7.88
CA THR A 482 -26.50 -10.59 -6.74
C THR A 482 -24.98 -10.57 -6.59
N LYS A 483 -24.42 -9.40 -6.25
CA LYS A 483 -23.00 -9.19 -5.88
C LYS A 483 -22.74 -8.91 -4.39
N ALA A 484 -23.74 -8.48 -3.61
CA ALA A 484 -23.57 -8.06 -2.21
C ALA A 484 -24.68 -8.54 -1.26
N VAL A 485 -24.32 -9.09 -0.09
CA VAL A 485 -25.21 -9.56 1.00
C VAL A 485 -24.53 -9.38 2.36
N THR A 486 -25.18 -8.81 3.38
CA THR A 486 -24.48 -8.49 4.64
C THR A 486 -25.04 -8.95 5.97
N SER A 487 -26.34 -9.17 6.15
CA SER A 487 -26.80 -9.78 7.41
C SER A 487 -28.22 -10.34 7.31
N ILE A 488 -28.55 -11.17 8.29
CA ILE A 488 -29.86 -11.78 8.52
C ILE A 488 -30.35 -11.28 9.89
N LEU A 489 -31.05 -10.15 9.95
CA LEU A 489 -31.73 -9.70 11.19
C LEU A 489 -33.21 -10.00 11.08
N SER A 490 -33.64 -11.26 11.14
CA SER A 490 -34.99 -11.70 10.68
C SER A 490 -35.35 -11.26 9.25
N THR A 491 -34.42 -10.59 8.58
CA THR A 491 -34.53 -9.90 7.32
C THR A 491 -33.15 -9.79 6.65
N PHE A 492 -33.05 -10.17 5.37
CA PHE A 492 -31.89 -10.14 4.47
C PHE A 492 -31.90 -8.91 3.59
N SER A 493 -30.85 -8.55 2.86
CA SER A 493 -30.98 -7.65 1.71
C SER A 493 -30.28 -8.20 0.45
N SER A 494 -31.01 -8.40 -0.64
CA SER A 494 -30.48 -8.78 -1.95
C SER A 494 -30.30 -7.57 -2.85
N CYS A 495 -29.20 -7.52 -3.60
CA CYS A 495 -29.06 -6.59 -4.72
C CYS A 495 -29.22 -7.33 -6.05
N GLU A 496 -30.00 -6.82 -6.99
CA GLU A 496 -30.11 -7.37 -8.35
C GLU A 496 -29.11 -6.64 -9.28
N ILE A 497 -28.70 -7.22 -10.41
CA ILE A 497 -27.69 -6.66 -11.34
C ILE A 497 -27.97 -5.24 -11.88
N ASN A 498 -29.08 -4.61 -11.50
CA ASN A 498 -29.35 -3.24 -11.83
C ASN A 498 -29.73 -2.49 -10.57
N ARG A 499 -28.74 -1.86 -9.93
CA ARG A 499 -28.92 -0.67 -9.07
C ARG A 499 -29.83 -0.84 -7.84
N LYS A 500 -30.42 -2.01 -7.64
CA LYS A 500 -31.55 -2.23 -6.75
C LYS A 500 -31.13 -2.92 -5.47
N VAL A 501 -31.72 -2.51 -4.35
CA VAL A 501 -31.58 -3.14 -3.04
C VAL A 501 -32.96 -3.53 -2.53
N VAL A 502 -33.10 -4.76 -2.07
CA VAL A 502 -34.36 -5.32 -1.55
C VAL A 502 -34.06 -6.04 -0.26
N VAL A 503 -34.82 -5.79 0.80
CA VAL A 503 -34.76 -6.54 2.05
C VAL A 503 -35.75 -7.70 1.99
N TRP A 504 -35.31 -8.92 2.32
CA TRP A 504 -36.13 -10.13 2.46
C TRP A 504 -36.30 -10.47 3.92
N GLY A 505 -37.18 -11.38 4.31
CA GLY A 505 -37.31 -11.82 5.69
C GLY A 505 -38.48 -12.76 5.89
N GLU A 506 -38.77 -13.14 7.12
CA GLU A 506 -39.94 -13.96 7.41
C GLU A 506 -41.23 -13.17 7.12
N CYS A 507 -42.03 -13.71 6.20
CA CYS A 507 -43.36 -13.21 5.89
C CYS A 507 -44.36 -13.84 6.87
N ASN A 508 -45.12 -13.02 7.60
CA ASN A 508 -46.18 -13.51 8.48
C ASN A 508 -47.31 -14.11 7.62
N SER A 509 -47.27 -15.41 7.31
CA SER A 509 -48.43 -16.12 6.79
C SER A 509 -49.11 -16.89 7.91
N ASN A 510 -50.33 -16.47 8.25
CA ASN A 510 -51.30 -17.27 9.00
C ASN A 510 -51.68 -18.50 8.17
N SER A 511 -50.90 -19.58 8.22
CA SER A 511 -51.38 -20.93 7.91
C SER A 511 -50.35 -21.98 8.32
N ASP A 512 -50.86 -23.06 8.89
CA ASP A 512 -50.18 -24.26 9.34
C ASP A 512 -49.01 -24.78 8.46
N ARG A 513 -47.93 -25.15 9.17
CA ARG A 513 -46.90 -26.18 8.89
C ARG A 513 -45.69 -25.88 7.96
N THR A 514 -44.52 -26.06 8.61
CA THR A 514 -43.24 -26.63 8.12
C THR A 514 -42.35 -25.89 7.14
N GLU A 515 -42.78 -24.84 6.46
CA GLU A 515 -41.88 -24.05 5.59
C GLU A 515 -41.74 -22.60 6.10
N HIS A 516 -40.53 -22.20 6.47
CA HIS A 516 -40.21 -20.79 6.72
C HIS A 516 -40.28 -20.06 5.37
N ASN A 517 -41.43 -19.44 5.07
CA ASN A 517 -41.61 -18.63 3.86
C ASN A 517 -40.86 -17.31 3.98
N ILE A 518 -39.63 -17.31 3.47
CA ILE A 518 -38.80 -16.10 3.35
C ILE A 518 -39.15 -15.40 2.04
N GLY A 519 -39.61 -14.17 2.13
CA GLY A 519 -39.99 -13.34 0.99
C GLY A 519 -39.48 -11.89 1.12
N PRO A 520 -39.64 -11.05 0.09
CA PRO A 520 -39.29 -9.63 0.18
C PRO A 520 -40.16 -8.96 1.27
N CYS A 521 -39.51 -8.23 2.17
CA CYS A 521 -40.16 -7.47 3.24
C CYS A 521 -39.88 -5.96 3.17
N SER A 522 -39.21 -5.49 2.12
CA SER A 522 -39.10 -4.08 1.78
C SER A 522 -39.58 -3.77 0.37
N SER A 523 -39.85 -2.49 0.13
CA SER A 523 -39.89 -1.98 -1.24
C SER A 523 -38.50 -2.06 -1.89
N VAL A 524 -38.47 -2.07 -3.22
CA VAL A 524 -37.25 -2.12 -4.03
C VAL A 524 -36.63 -0.72 -4.10
N LEU A 525 -35.43 -0.55 -3.54
CA LEU A 525 -34.68 0.70 -3.57
C LEU A 525 -33.77 0.77 -4.80
N ASP A 526 -34.01 1.69 -5.74
CA ASP A 526 -33.14 1.92 -6.92
C ASP A 526 -32.12 3.04 -6.65
N MET A 527 -30.84 2.72 -6.80
CA MET A 527 -29.68 3.57 -6.52
C MET A 527 -29.15 4.32 -7.75
N GLY A 528 -29.66 4.07 -8.95
CA GLY A 528 -29.17 4.72 -10.18
C GLY A 528 -27.78 4.27 -10.66
N SER A 529 -26.98 3.60 -9.81
CA SER A 529 -25.67 3.01 -10.14
C SER A 529 -25.54 1.59 -9.55
N SER A 530 -24.63 0.79 -10.11
CA SER A 530 -24.36 -0.58 -9.68
C SER A 530 -23.93 -0.61 -8.21
N VAL A 531 -24.62 -1.42 -7.42
CA VAL A 531 -24.35 -1.62 -5.99
C VAL A 531 -23.31 -2.72 -5.84
N THR A 532 -22.18 -2.40 -5.20
CA THR A 532 -21.04 -3.31 -5.07
C THR A 532 -20.82 -3.78 -3.64
N ALA A 533 -21.24 -3.00 -2.65
CA ALA A 533 -21.20 -3.36 -1.25
C ALA A 533 -22.46 -2.88 -0.53
N VAL A 534 -22.91 -3.62 0.47
CA VAL A 534 -23.95 -3.20 1.41
C VAL A 534 -23.41 -3.49 2.80
N SER A 535 -23.91 -2.86 3.85
CA SER A 535 -23.62 -3.24 5.24
C SER A 535 -24.71 -2.72 6.16
N VAL A 536 -25.25 -3.57 7.03
CA VAL A 536 -26.31 -3.20 7.98
C VAL A 536 -25.68 -2.93 9.34
N CYS A 537 -26.04 -1.82 9.96
CA CYS A 537 -25.56 -1.47 11.29
C CYS A 537 -26.13 -2.47 12.31
N PRO A 538 -25.29 -3.07 13.19
CA PRO A 538 -25.76 -4.03 14.18
C PRO A 538 -26.59 -3.36 15.30
N VAL A 539 -26.49 -2.05 15.45
CA VAL A 539 -27.25 -1.28 16.44
C VAL A 539 -28.50 -0.69 15.77
N LEU A 540 -29.67 -0.97 16.34
CA LEU A 540 -30.93 -0.35 15.92
C LEU A 540 -30.92 1.15 16.26
N SER A 541 -31.34 1.98 15.30
CA SER A 541 -31.60 3.40 15.50
C SER A 541 -33.09 3.62 15.78
N LEU A 542 -33.43 4.48 16.76
CA LEU A 542 -34.82 4.76 17.20
C LEU A 542 -35.62 3.45 17.46
N PRO A 543 -36.92 3.48 17.82
CA PRO A 543 -37.67 2.23 17.93
C PRO A 543 -37.86 1.62 16.54
N HIS A 544 -37.12 0.54 16.25
CA HIS A 544 -37.29 -0.36 15.10
C HIS A 544 -36.86 0.17 13.71
N ARG A 545 -35.83 1.00 13.59
CA ARG A 545 -35.19 1.31 12.30
C ARG A 545 -33.79 0.69 12.19
N TYR A 546 -33.50 0.10 11.05
CA TYR A 546 -32.17 -0.37 10.67
C TYR A 546 -31.43 0.73 9.91
N VAL A 547 -30.13 0.89 10.17
CA VAL A 547 -29.27 1.77 9.37
C VAL A 547 -28.50 0.91 8.38
N VAL A 548 -28.53 1.28 7.10
CA VAL A 548 -27.94 0.53 5.99
C VAL A 548 -26.98 1.44 5.24
N ALA A 549 -25.72 1.01 5.11
CA ALA A 549 -24.73 1.62 4.23
C ALA A 549 -24.71 0.87 2.90
N ILE A 550 -24.70 1.60 1.79
CA ILE A 550 -24.69 1.07 0.44
C ILE A 550 -23.52 1.72 -0.31
N GLY A 551 -22.62 0.92 -0.85
CA GLY A 551 -21.46 1.32 -1.64
C GLY A 551 -21.69 1.02 -3.11
N LEU A 552 -21.29 1.97 -3.96
CA LEU A 552 -21.53 1.94 -5.40
C LEU A 552 -20.24 1.75 -6.19
N GLU A 553 -20.38 1.29 -7.43
CA GLU A 553 -19.28 1.08 -8.38
C GLU A 553 -18.57 2.38 -8.79
N ASN A 554 -19.24 3.52 -8.64
CA ASN A 554 -18.65 4.85 -8.87
C ASN A 554 -17.97 5.45 -7.63
N GLY A 555 -17.80 4.64 -6.56
CA GLY A 555 -17.10 5.05 -5.34
C GLY A 555 -17.93 5.82 -4.33
N LYS A 556 -19.20 6.12 -4.61
CA LYS A 556 -20.10 6.78 -3.66
C LYS A 556 -20.62 5.81 -2.60
N ILE A 557 -20.79 6.33 -1.38
CA ILE A 557 -21.46 5.65 -0.27
C ILE A 557 -22.74 6.40 0.05
N CYS A 558 -23.84 5.66 0.20
CA CYS A 558 -25.14 6.18 0.61
C CYS A 558 -25.60 5.52 1.91
N LEU A 559 -26.10 6.30 2.85
CA LEU A 559 -26.68 5.82 4.11
C LEU A 559 -28.19 5.97 4.09
N PHE A 560 -28.89 4.91 4.47
CA PHE A 560 -30.35 4.84 4.55
C PHE A 560 -30.80 4.34 5.92
N SER A 561 -31.98 4.76 6.37
CA SER A 561 -32.77 3.97 7.33
C SER A 561 -33.79 3.14 6.60
N TRP A 562 -34.00 1.93 7.12
CA TRP A 562 -35.08 1.05 6.72
C TRP A 562 -35.96 0.68 7.94
N LYS A 563 -37.28 0.71 7.78
CA LYS A 563 -38.24 0.28 8.80
C LYS A 563 -39.13 -0.83 8.24
N LYS A 564 -39.28 -1.94 8.98
CA LYS A 564 -40.25 -2.98 8.61
C LYS A 564 -41.68 -2.42 8.76
N THR A 565 -42.38 -2.20 7.65
CA THR A 565 -43.78 -1.75 7.59
C THR A 565 -44.69 -2.82 7.00
N SER A 566 -45.96 -2.82 7.40
CA SER A 566 -46.99 -3.71 6.83
C SER A 566 -47.59 -3.20 5.51
N GLN A 567 -47.24 -1.97 5.10
CA GLN A 567 -47.64 -1.36 3.83
C GLN A 567 -46.36 -1.02 3.03
N GLU A 568 -46.29 -1.45 1.77
CA GLU A 568 -45.10 -1.44 0.90
C GLU A 568 -44.72 -0.06 0.31
N VAL A 569 -45.20 1.04 0.89
CA VAL A 569 -45.03 2.38 0.30
C VAL A 569 -44.30 3.27 1.30
N ASN A 570 -42.99 3.48 1.10
CA ASN A 570 -42.07 4.36 1.86
C ASN A 570 -41.43 3.78 3.14
N ASP A 571 -40.79 2.63 3.05
CA ASP A 571 -40.01 2.01 4.13
C ASP A 571 -38.52 2.42 4.16
N TRP A 572 -38.01 3.06 3.10
CA TRP A 572 -36.64 3.60 3.03
C TRP A 572 -36.60 5.12 3.21
N THR A 573 -35.59 5.61 3.94
CA THR A 573 -35.28 7.04 4.06
C THR A 573 -33.79 7.24 3.85
N ARG A 574 -33.39 8.08 2.89
CA ARG A 574 -31.97 8.39 2.63
C ARG A 574 -31.52 9.53 3.55
N PHE A 575 -30.37 9.36 4.19
CA PHE A 575 -29.78 10.40 5.06
C PHE A 575 -28.60 11.11 4.42
N ILE A 576 -27.65 10.34 3.89
CA ILE A 576 -26.34 10.84 3.47
C ILE A 576 -25.96 10.21 2.13
N GLU A 577 -25.36 11.00 1.26
CA GLU A 577 -24.63 10.56 0.08
C GLU A 577 -23.27 11.26 0.10
N THR A 578 -22.18 10.50 0.05
CA THR A 578 -20.83 11.06 0.09
C THR A 578 -20.55 11.89 -1.16
N ASN A 579 -19.88 13.03 -0.99
CA ASN A 579 -19.31 13.79 -2.10
C ASN A 579 -17.99 13.13 -2.62
N PRO A 580 -17.42 13.60 -3.75
CA PRO A 580 -16.19 13.01 -4.30
C PRO A 580 -14.95 13.05 -3.38
N SER A 581 -14.90 13.98 -2.41
CA SER A 581 -13.80 14.05 -1.45
C SER A 581 -13.95 13.06 -0.28
N GLU A 582 -15.19 12.72 0.05
CA GLU A 582 -15.54 11.79 1.14
C GLU A 582 -15.60 10.34 0.67
N GLY A 583 -16.02 10.10 -0.58
CA GLY A 583 -16.15 8.78 -1.17
C GLY A 583 -14.83 8.18 -1.65
N HIS A 584 -14.94 7.02 -2.30
CA HIS A 584 -13.87 6.41 -3.08
C HIS A 584 -13.83 7.00 -4.50
N THR A 585 -12.67 6.91 -5.14
CA THR A 585 -12.52 7.33 -6.56
C THR A 585 -12.95 6.22 -7.52
N LEU A 586 -12.84 4.95 -7.09
CA LEU A 586 -13.21 3.75 -7.85
C LEU A 586 -14.21 2.89 -7.05
N GLY A 587 -14.59 1.75 -7.62
CA GLY A 587 -15.61 0.87 -7.04
C GLY A 587 -15.29 0.41 -5.62
N ILE A 588 -16.29 0.48 -4.75
CA ILE A 588 -16.19 0.01 -3.37
C ILE A 588 -16.28 -1.52 -3.37
N ARG A 589 -15.35 -2.19 -2.70
CA ARG A 589 -15.31 -3.66 -2.58
C ARG A 589 -15.98 -4.17 -1.31
N ARG A 590 -15.80 -3.46 -0.19
CA ARG A 590 -16.35 -3.87 1.10
C ARG A 590 -16.81 -2.68 1.94
N LEU A 591 -17.88 -2.90 2.70
CA LEU A 591 -18.37 -2.01 3.76
C LEU A 591 -18.59 -2.84 5.02
N SER A 592 -18.11 -2.35 6.16
CA SER A 592 -18.28 -3.03 7.45
C SER A 592 -18.55 -2.03 8.56
N TRP A 593 -19.68 -2.19 9.24
CA TRP A 593 -19.98 -1.46 10.47
C TRP A 593 -19.17 -2.03 11.64
N LYS A 594 -18.67 -1.14 12.51
CA LYS A 594 -18.08 -1.53 13.78
C LYS A 594 -19.13 -2.23 14.64
N ASN A 595 -18.78 -3.36 15.23
CA ASN A 595 -19.67 -4.05 16.17
C ASN A 595 -19.60 -3.35 17.52
N CYS A 596 -20.70 -2.72 17.97
CA CYS A 596 -20.75 -2.02 19.25
C CYS A 596 -21.37 -2.91 20.33
N SER A 597 -20.88 -4.14 20.44
CA SER A 597 -21.33 -5.12 21.44
C SER A 597 -20.34 -5.11 22.61
N ARG A 598 -20.83 -4.73 23.80
CA ARG A 598 -20.19 -4.77 25.15
C ARG A 598 -19.60 -3.48 25.75
N ASN A 599 -18.90 -2.61 25.02
CA ASN A 599 -18.12 -1.52 25.66
C ASN A 599 -18.73 -0.11 25.70
N ALA A 600 -20.01 0.07 25.37
CA ALA A 600 -20.72 1.35 25.49
C ALA A 600 -20.95 1.84 26.95
N ARG A 601 -20.14 1.37 27.92
CA ARG A 601 -20.12 1.85 29.32
C ARG A 601 -18.94 2.76 29.65
N ARG A 602 -18.03 3.05 28.70
CA ARG A 602 -16.98 4.04 28.90
C ARG A 602 -17.19 5.21 27.93
N ASN A 603 -17.64 6.33 28.51
CA ASN A 603 -17.89 7.66 27.95
C ASN A 603 -19.19 7.81 27.13
N ASP A 604 -20.17 8.49 27.73
CA ASP A 604 -21.46 8.87 27.10
C ASP A 604 -21.27 9.63 25.77
N ALA A 605 -20.15 10.32 25.55
CA ALA A 605 -19.90 11.10 24.33
C ALA A 605 -19.62 10.27 23.06
N ASP A 606 -19.12 9.03 23.19
CA ASP A 606 -18.89 8.13 22.03
C ASP A 606 -20.11 7.25 21.71
N ALA A 607 -21.09 7.17 22.62
CA ALA A 607 -22.36 6.49 22.37
C ALA A 607 -23.18 7.15 21.25
N ASP A 608 -22.90 8.42 20.96
CA ASP A 608 -23.59 9.24 19.96
C ASP A 608 -23.07 9.03 18.54
N TRP A 609 -21.96 8.32 18.36
CA TRP A 609 -21.35 8.10 17.06
C TRP A 609 -21.39 6.62 16.66
N LEU A 610 -21.74 6.36 15.41
CA LEU A 610 -21.60 5.07 14.76
C LEU A 610 -20.35 5.09 13.88
N HIS A 611 -19.65 3.97 13.79
CA HIS A 611 -18.47 3.85 12.95
C HIS A 611 -18.65 2.76 11.92
N PHE A 612 -18.20 3.04 10.69
CA PHE A 612 -18.05 2.01 9.66
C PHE A 612 -16.81 2.28 8.85
N ALA A 613 -16.31 1.23 8.20
CA ALA A 613 -15.17 1.30 7.31
C ALA A 613 -15.56 0.84 5.90
N SER A 614 -14.85 1.37 4.91
CA SER A 614 -14.95 1.00 3.51
C SER A 614 -13.57 0.75 2.91
N CYS A 615 -13.52 -0.13 1.91
CA CYS A 615 -12.33 -0.34 1.10
C CYS A 615 -12.72 -0.51 -0.36
N GLY A 616 -11.81 -0.18 -1.28
CA GLY A 616 -12.13 -0.14 -2.70
C GLY A 616 -10.95 -0.40 -3.63
N GLU A 617 -11.27 -0.36 -4.91
CA GLU A 617 -10.32 -0.52 -6.02
C GLU A 617 -9.32 0.64 -6.11
N ASP A 618 -9.60 1.76 -5.47
CA ASP A 618 -8.70 2.92 -5.38
C ASP A 618 -7.58 2.76 -4.35
N HIS A 619 -7.38 1.54 -3.85
CA HIS A 619 -6.31 1.16 -2.92
C HIS A 619 -6.46 1.76 -1.51
N THR A 620 -7.58 2.45 -1.25
CA THR A 620 -7.80 3.14 0.03
C THR A 620 -8.69 2.35 0.98
N VAL A 621 -8.46 2.61 2.27
CA VAL A 621 -9.34 2.21 3.37
C VAL A 621 -9.80 3.50 4.03
N LYS A 622 -11.11 3.67 4.21
CA LYS A 622 -11.70 4.87 4.82
C LYS A 622 -12.52 4.47 6.04
N ILE A 623 -12.41 5.25 7.10
CA ILE A 623 -13.13 5.05 8.36
C ILE A 623 -14.01 6.28 8.59
N TYR A 624 -15.30 6.04 8.76
CA TYR A 624 -16.31 7.08 8.90
C TYR A 624 -16.88 7.08 10.30
N ARG A 625 -17.19 8.29 10.78
CA ARG A 625 -17.97 8.53 12.00
C ARG A 625 -19.30 9.15 11.58
N VAL A 626 -20.40 8.54 11.97
CA VAL A 626 -21.76 8.98 11.67
C VAL A 626 -22.46 9.37 12.97
N ASN A 627 -22.88 10.63 13.09
CA ASN A 627 -23.59 11.10 14.28
C ASN A 627 -25.01 10.51 14.31
N ARG A 628 -25.37 9.83 15.41
CA ARG A 628 -26.70 9.23 15.60
C ARG A 628 -27.83 10.25 15.61
N TYR A 629 -27.61 11.44 16.19
CA TYR A 629 -28.65 12.48 16.26
C TYR A 629 -28.96 13.10 14.91
N ALA A 630 -27.96 13.21 14.03
CA ALA A 630 -28.18 13.66 12.65
C ALA A 630 -29.10 12.70 11.86
N LEU A 631 -29.18 11.43 12.26
CA LEU A 631 -30.11 10.46 11.69
C LEU A 631 -31.56 10.63 12.21
N ILE A 632 -31.75 11.39 13.29
CA ILE A 632 -33.05 11.64 13.95
C ILE A 632 -33.69 12.94 13.43
N ASP A 633 -32.92 14.04 13.35
CA ASP A 633 -33.44 15.38 13.02
C ASP A 633 -33.90 15.54 11.56
N LEU A 634 -33.49 14.65 10.65
CA LEU A 634 -33.95 14.63 9.26
C LEU A 634 -35.37 14.04 9.08
N ILE A 635 -36.03 13.60 10.15
CA ILE A 635 -37.35 12.93 10.11
C ILE A 635 -38.47 13.81 10.71
N THR A 636 -38.14 14.85 11.46
CA THR A 636 -39.12 15.84 11.95
C THR A 636 -39.31 16.96 10.92
N PRO A 637 -40.47 17.06 10.24
CA PRO A 637 -40.82 18.31 9.58
C PRO A 637 -41.05 19.37 10.66
N CYS A 638 -40.54 20.59 10.44
CA CYS A 638 -41.01 21.77 11.18
C CYS A 638 -42.52 21.96 11.04
#